data_AF-A0A414SAE3-F1
#
_entry.id   AF-A0A414SAE3-F1
#
_cell.length_a   1.000
_cell.length_b   1.000
_cell.length_c   1.000
_cell.angle_alpha   90.00
_cell.angle_beta   90.00
_cell.angle_gamma   90.00
#
_symmetry.space_group_name_H-M   'P 1'
#
loop_
_entity.id
_entity.type
_entity.pdbx_description
1 polymer ?
#
loop_
_entity_poly.entity_id
_entity_poly.type
_entity_poly.pdbx_seq_one_letter_code
_entity_poly.pdbx_strand_id
1 'polypeptide(L)'
;MNNRINEDEVISDLFKSFNQDNVILFVGSSAIDNGELTEKICNLPWSCVITTSKKDGFGVEFANGRTPHRYISFSDLPINLFSRDNLPVIQLYGSENEVPAELEEVEDYLRPSFVKKQAEKILNRVMSRMDIRTRMVVIGYNSNRADEIPVETFIFSWQELQGGTIEFFNSDGNPSEMLKKSAEKNRFIWYDGKLADALADFSEEYNVQETISDDDVNLFYKGQQPVFIKKSILSRCRYFAQLLTEEKVHEIRPLGRIQQSRWFYNFLNNSGDSPQWYGFLPQSTFYLKRNYEDVLIAIVKNLIFNKSMAKSGCNIPVILEGIPGSSKSVELAALAYKIYNEKINPVIYINGDNLCFASQSSEIQVLDELMQEVEQVGDKDTRFLIVWDSSSYRNVVAEAKQLVHELENRGRRFVLVCSAYTSVESKKKEANKVYYTLQHDGSFVKSEVESDLYSHNNCYFVSATRELDESEINTLKQKAKLYAVADKEGINKIWDELSGNVDIFEYFYRLIILIRPKLEAGLSREQRLVNRYIRKQLSLLGKKEDEVYNPLFEALKKAGIPLNEEAQKTLEDDEVDVYDLDKFNICIAMFSRFKLDTPYSLALRMLCKNENDFFGKSGVYNDYELFRLLTSQINYIHYFEQIDGKYVFRFRSTLEAEIFLKNNQVSEDKQIEIILEIINHYVECYRKNNEVDYELKESIQSILKMYGPNTEYIEFWKGHKDYGQHLSILRKVDVIADKIHEVRTKFHIPDEDRGFALIEISFYRELYGNMWDKLHNYSKSQYGNRSPWEIFPDDYTEETYKKRLKMLSEVSDLALDSIEKLEVMMHDTHGYLSQRSIQSSINSLTVELAMSNGTLESIKQEYVQYMNGSIVAKDVKPLSYVQLYPILFKAISASPLNGYLYNALFKIFEKEYESASEERRLFLLSDVRMIADDASTLEITNRGMNDKDELSIHLHKIAQYSCSYEVHIADIENGTAPAPFLNLFNNMLSRNNASGICFVCQQELDSIGLSGSAIAEYENETGKEFVLNENQLDVCKSIVDFINNTEYSACVEKSIQALYLLLRVEWMLYNGRPLSIGREWQKTYLKESDWLKVYATCEKYESISGNSVRPIVTLIFALAKIHINRDYLGAAKTMYKVSDMPNQRMRVPYLICFEPGIAQKYNGTVASTHNYSGFLKVDGLPRFAEQNQGVKFYMKNLGLRRMPQKNQILKNFELGLSFASQFSAHKTVEGGEKHE
;
A
#
# COMPACT_ATOMS: atom_id res chain seq x y z
N MET A 1 -56.86 -11.32 -1.58
CA MET A 1 -56.49 -10.00 -1.05
C MET A 1 -55.30 -9.53 -1.86
N ASN A 2 -55.44 -8.42 -2.58
CA ASN A 2 -54.41 -7.92 -3.49
C ASN A 2 -53.23 -7.36 -2.68
N ASN A 3 -52.04 -7.94 -2.84
CA ASN A 3 -50.78 -7.38 -2.34
C ASN A 3 -50.44 -6.12 -3.14
N ARG A 4 -50.97 -4.97 -2.74
CA ARG A 4 -50.34 -3.69 -3.07
C ARG A 4 -49.14 -3.56 -2.14
N ILE A 5 -47.95 -3.79 -2.68
CA ILE A 5 -46.69 -3.47 -2.00
C ILE A 5 -46.75 -1.96 -1.68
N ASN A 6 -46.46 -1.59 -0.44
CA ASN A 6 -46.54 -0.20 0.01
C ASN A 6 -45.41 0.61 -0.66
N GLU A 7 -45.72 1.71 -1.33
CA GLU A 7 -44.74 2.50 -2.11
C GLU A 7 -43.57 2.97 -1.24
N ASP A 8 -43.86 3.37 -0.01
CA ASP A 8 -42.86 3.74 1.00
C ASP A 8 -41.91 2.60 1.38
N GLU A 9 -42.38 1.34 1.32
CA GLU A 9 -41.59 0.16 1.68
C GLU A 9 -40.58 -0.17 0.57
N VAL A 10 -40.97 -0.04 -0.70
CA VAL A 10 -40.08 -0.24 -1.86
C VAL A 10 -38.98 0.80 -1.88
N ILE A 11 -39.34 2.09 -1.70
CA ILE A 11 -38.36 3.18 -1.67
C ILE A 11 -37.46 3.07 -0.45
N SER A 12 -38.00 2.75 0.74
CA SER A 12 -37.17 2.50 1.93
C SER A 12 -36.21 1.33 1.74
N ASP A 13 -36.61 0.27 1.05
CA ASP A 13 -35.75 -0.86 0.74
C ASP A 13 -34.63 -0.47 -0.25
N LEU A 14 -34.96 0.27 -1.30
CA LEU A 14 -33.97 0.80 -2.26
C LEU A 14 -32.90 1.65 -1.56
N PHE A 15 -33.28 2.55 -0.64
CA PHE A 15 -32.33 3.34 0.15
C PHE A 15 -31.47 2.50 1.10
N LYS A 16 -31.99 1.39 1.63
CA LYS A 16 -31.17 0.45 2.42
C LYS A 16 -30.18 -0.29 1.54
N SER A 17 -30.60 -0.73 0.34
CA SER A 17 -29.73 -1.38 -0.63
C SER A 17 -28.57 -0.50 -1.07
N PHE A 18 -28.71 0.83 -1.15
CA PHE A 18 -27.54 1.68 -1.41
C PHE A 18 -26.44 1.65 -0.34
N ASN A 19 -26.73 1.20 0.89
CA ASN A 19 -25.71 1.01 1.92
C ASN A 19 -25.18 -0.43 1.98
N GLN A 20 -25.88 -1.33 1.29
CA GLN A 20 -25.69 -2.76 1.45
C GLN A 20 -25.55 -3.48 0.12
N ASP A 21 -25.62 -2.89 -1.06
CA ASP A 21 -25.66 -3.63 -2.32
C ASP A 21 -25.04 -2.77 -3.43
N ASN A 22 -24.58 -3.43 -4.49
CA ASN A 22 -24.23 -2.80 -5.75
C ASN A 22 -25.51 -2.53 -6.55
N VAL A 23 -25.95 -1.27 -6.56
CA VAL A 23 -27.18 -0.88 -7.24
C VAL A 23 -26.84 -0.29 -8.62
N ILE A 24 -27.33 -0.95 -9.67
CA ILE A 24 -27.11 -0.60 -11.08
C ILE A 24 -28.35 0.11 -11.60
N LEU A 25 -28.18 1.24 -12.29
CA LEU A 25 -29.26 1.91 -13.00
C LEU A 25 -29.24 1.54 -14.48
N PHE A 26 -30.30 0.91 -14.97
CA PHE A 26 -30.56 0.77 -16.41
C PHE A 26 -31.50 1.87 -16.87
N VAL A 27 -31.02 2.75 -17.74
CA VAL A 27 -31.75 3.87 -18.32
C VAL A 27 -32.12 3.55 -19.77
N GLY A 28 -33.38 3.19 -20.00
CA GLY A 28 -33.91 3.02 -21.34
C GLY A 28 -34.01 4.35 -22.11
N SER A 29 -34.09 4.25 -23.43
CA SER A 29 -34.19 5.39 -24.35
C SER A 29 -35.35 6.34 -24.03
N SER A 30 -36.46 5.84 -23.48
CA SER A 30 -37.64 6.65 -23.17
C SER A 30 -37.54 7.40 -21.84
N ALA A 31 -36.60 7.04 -20.95
CA ALA A 31 -36.45 7.71 -19.65
C ALA A 31 -36.08 9.20 -19.80
N ILE A 32 -35.27 9.52 -20.82
CA ILE A 32 -34.82 10.89 -21.13
C ILE A 32 -35.98 11.70 -21.71
N ASP A 33 -36.68 11.15 -22.70
CA ASP A 33 -37.80 11.82 -23.40
C ASP A 33 -38.98 12.10 -22.47
N ASN A 34 -39.22 11.20 -21.51
CA ASN A 34 -40.39 11.22 -20.64
C ASN A 34 -40.13 11.95 -19.30
N GLY A 35 -38.95 12.57 -19.16
CA GLY A 35 -38.52 13.31 -17.96
C GLY A 35 -38.35 12.44 -16.70
N GLU A 36 -38.19 11.13 -16.85
CA GLU A 36 -38.03 10.21 -15.71
C GLU A 36 -36.63 10.31 -15.09
N LEU A 37 -35.59 10.55 -15.88
CA LEU A 37 -34.24 10.78 -15.37
C LEU A 37 -34.11 12.18 -14.75
N THR A 38 -34.44 12.28 -13.46
CA THR A 38 -34.38 13.53 -12.68
C THR A 38 -33.04 13.71 -11.97
N GLU A 39 -32.72 14.95 -11.57
CA GLU A 39 -31.51 15.26 -10.78
C GLU A 39 -31.44 14.45 -9.49
N LYS A 40 -32.57 14.22 -8.80
CA LYS A 40 -32.64 13.35 -7.61
C LYS A 40 -32.16 11.94 -7.91
N ILE A 41 -32.59 11.34 -9.03
CA ILE A 41 -32.15 10.01 -9.45
C ILE A 41 -30.66 10.02 -9.78
N CYS A 42 -30.19 11.01 -10.54
CA CYS A 42 -28.77 11.14 -10.86
C CYS A 42 -27.88 11.23 -9.61
N ASN A 43 -28.38 11.82 -8.53
CA ASN A 43 -27.64 12.01 -7.26
C ASN A 43 -27.56 10.78 -6.37
N LEU A 44 -28.35 9.73 -6.64
CA LEU A 44 -28.28 8.49 -5.87
C LEU A 44 -26.95 7.76 -6.10
N PRO A 45 -26.44 7.01 -5.10
CA PRO A 45 -25.10 6.41 -5.14
C PRO A 45 -25.06 5.10 -5.95
N TRP A 46 -25.39 5.19 -7.24
CA TRP A 46 -25.28 4.09 -8.20
C TRP A 46 -23.86 3.54 -8.28
N SER A 47 -23.73 2.22 -8.43
CA SER A 47 -22.45 1.54 -8.67
C SER A 47 -22.14 1.36 -10.15
N CYS A 48 -23.14 1.49 -11.04
CA CYS A 48 -22.99 1.41 -12.49
C CYS A 48 -24.23 2.02 -13.16
N VAL A 49 -24.06 2.65 -14.32
CA VAL A 49 -25.17 3.13 -15.15
C VAL A 49 -25.06 2.50 -16.53
N ILE A 50 -26.14 1.87 -16.99
CA ILE A 50 -26.25 1.27 -18.32
C ILE A 50 -27.31 2.02 -19.09
N THR A 51 -27.07 2.31 -20.37
CA THR A 51 -28.11 2.90 -21.22
C THR A 51 -28.06 2.37 -22.64
N THR A 52 -29.22 2.37 -23.30
CA THR A 52 -29.37 2.20 -24.75
C THR A 52 -29.32 3.54 -25.50
N SER A 53 -29.35 4.66 -24.78
CA SER A 53 -29.25 6.00 -25.37
C SER A 53 -27.88 6.23 -26.00
N LYS A 54 -27.88 6.77 -27.23
CA LYS A 54 -26.68 7.17 -27.97
C LYS A 54 -26.29 8.64 -27.75
N LYS A 55 -27.01 9.34 -26.86
CA LYS A 55 -26.79 10.77 -26.57
C LYS A 55 -25.32 11.01 -26.23
N ASP A 56 -24.72 11.97 -26.92
CA ASP A 56 -23.35 12.39 -26.64
C ASP A 56 -23.26 13.13 -25.29
N GLY A 57 -22.22 12.87 -24.51
CA GLY A 57 -22.07 13.38 -23.15
C GLY A 57 -23.01 12.77 -22.09
N PHE A 58 -23.75 11.70 -22.39
CA PHE A 58 -24.49 10.94 -21.37
C PHE A 58 -23.53 10.46 -20.26
N GLY A 59 -23.92 10.63 -19.00
CA GLY A 59 -23.07 10.35 -17.84
C GLY A 59 -22.60 11.59 -17.08
N VAL A 60 -22.52 12.76 -17.73
CA VAL A 60 -22.09 14.01 -17.07
C VAL A 60 -23.04 14.41 -15.95
N GLU A 61 -24.33 14.11 -16.08
CA GLU A 61 -25.33 14.38 -15.04
C GLU A 61 -25.11 13.59 -13.73
N PHE A 62 -24.25 12.56 -13.72
CA PHE A 62 -23.95 11.78 -12.52
C PHE A 62 -22.69 12.26 -11.74
N ALA A 63 -22.02 13.33 -12.19
CA ALA A 63 -20.72 13.79 -11.68
C ALA A 63 -20.70 14.38 -10.25
N ASN A 64 -21.80 14.31 -9.50
CA ASN A 64 -21.96 14.93 -8.17
C ASN A 64 -21.05 14.31 -7.09
N GLY A 65 -19.78 14.73 -7.06
CA GLY A 65 -18.73 14.20 -6.19
C GLY A 65 -18.09 12.90 -6.67
N ARG A 66 -18.44 12.44 -7.88
CA ARG A 66 -17.99 11.19 -8.51
C ARG A 66 -17.30 11.47 -9.85
N THR A 67 -16.50 10.52 -10.33
CA THR A 67 -15.79 10.57 -11.60
C THR A 67 -16.42 9.58 -12.59
N PRO A 68 -17.49 9.96 -13.31
CA PRO A 68 -18.13 9.09 -14.29
C PRO A 68 -17.19 8.83 -15.48
N HIS A 69 -16.99 7.56 -15.80
CA HIS A 69 -16.20 7.10 -16.94
C HIS A 69 -17.10 6.42 -17.96
N ARG A 70 -17.07 6.92 -19.19
CA ARG A 70 -17.94 6.47 -20.28
C ARG A 70 -17.29 5.31 -21.04
N TYR A 71 -18.02 4.23 -21.21
CA TYR A 71 -17.60 3.03 -21.94
C TYR A 71 -18.56 2.74 -23.10
N ILE A 72 -18.00 2.65 -24.30
CA ILE A 72 -18.75 2.45 -25.56
C ILE A 72 -18.36 1.16 -26.29
N SER A 73 -17.29 0.48 -25.85
CA SER A 73 -16.75 -0.73 -26.46
C SER A 73 -16.63 -1.85 -25.43
N PHE A 74 -16.70 -3.10 -25.89
CA PHE A 74 -16.51 -4.28 -25.05
C PHE A 74 -15.06 -4.40 -24.55
N SER A 75 -14.08 -4.09 -25.41
CA SER A 75 -12.64 -4.14 -25.06
C SER A 75 -12.23 -3.09 -24.03
N ASP A 76 -12.94 -1.96 -23.99
CA ASP A 76 -12.66 -0.84 -23.08
C ASP A 76 -13.32 -1.01 -21.71
N LEU A 77 -14.21 -2.00 -21.53
CA LEU A 77 -14.93 -2.19 -20.28
C LEU A 77 -13.96 -2.39 -19.10
N PRO A 78 -14.22 -1.76 -17.95
CA PRO A 78 -13.35 -1.90 -16.80
C PRO A 78 -13.47 -3.31 -16.23
N ILE A 79 -12.36 -3.80 -15.64
CA ILE A 79 -12.32 -5.11 -14.98
C ILE A 79 -13.29 -5.14 -13.80
N ASN A 80 -13.36 -4.06 -13.02
CA ASN A 80 -14.41 -3.83 -12.03
C ASN A 80 -15.55 -3.00 -12.65
N LEU A 81 -16.70 -3.64 -12.89
CA LEU A 81 -17.89 -2.99 -13.48
C LEU A 81 -18.71 -2.19 -12.46
N PHE A 82 -18.44 -2.33 -11.17
CA PHE A 82 -19.24 -1.72 -10.10
C PHE A 82 -18.34 -0.84 -9.22
N SER A 83 -18.50 0.47 -9.35
CA SER A 83 -17.81 1.47 -8.53
C SER A 83 -18.69 2.70 -8.35
N ARG A 84 -18.80 3.19 -7.11
CA ARG A 84 -19.56 4.41 -6.82
C ARG A 84 -18.73 5.67 -7.09
N ASP A 85 -17.44 5.66 -6.77
CA ASP A 85 -16.57 6.82 -6.95
C ASP A 85 -16.16 6.98 -8.42
N ASN A 86 -15.58 5.95 -9.04
CA ASN A 86 -15.25 5.91 -10.47
C ASN A 86 -16.41 5.30 -11.27
N LEU A 87 -17.56 5.99 -11.28
CA LEU A 87 -18.82 5.47 -11.81
C LEU A 87 -18.72 5.01 -13.28
N PRO A 88 -18.87 3.70 -13.58
CA PRO A 88 -18.92 3.22 -14.95
C PRO A 88 -20.25 3.58 -15.61
N VAL A 89 -20.19 4.26 -16.75
CA VAL A 89 -21.35 4.63 -17.58
C VAL A 89 -21.25 3.92 -18.92
N ILE A 90 -22.05 2.87 -19.11
CA ILE A 90 -21.98 1.94 -20.24
C ILE A 90 -23.07 2.28 -21.26
N GLN A 91 -22.68 2.68 -22.47
CA GLN A 91 -23.59 2.90 -23.59
C GLN A 91 -23.58 1.69 -24.52
N LEU A 92 -24.64 0.88 -24.48
CA LEU A 92 -24.70 -0.41 -25.17
C LEU A 92 -24.54 -0.30 -26.70
N TYR A 93 -25.04 0.79 -27.29
CA TYR A 93 -25.00 1.01 -28.74
C TYR A 93 -24.01 2.10 -29.19
N GLY A 94 -23.09 2.51 -28.30
CA GLY A 94 -22.11 3.57 -28.54
C GLY A 94 -22.69 5.00 -28.52
N SER A 95 -21.88 5.98 -28.92
CA SER A 95 -22.26 7.40 -29.01
C SER A 95 -22.58 7.79 -30.47
N GLU A 96 -23.45 8.78 -30.68
CA GLU A 96 -23.78 9.32 -32.00
C GLU A 96 -22.56 9.87 -32.77
N ASN A 97 -21.58 10.44 -32.06
CA ASN A 97 -20.43 11.15 -32.65
C ASN A 97 -19.11 10.37 -32.59
N GLU A 98 -19.10 9.19 -31.97
CA GLU A 98 -17.88 8.43 -31.69
C GLU A 98 -18.04 7.00 -32.24
N VAL A 99 -17.20 6.65 -33.22
CA VAL A 99 -17.18 5.29 -33.78
C VAL A 99 -16.10 4.50 -33.03
N PRO A 100 -16.46 3.42 -32.31
CA PRO A 100 -15.46 2.54 -31.69
C PRO A 100 -14.42 2.07 -32.71
N ALA A 101 -13.15 1.99 -32.33
CA ALA A 101 -12.06 1.55 -33.22
C ALA A 101 -12.36 0.18 -33.88
N GLU A 102 -13.06 -0.70 -33.16
CA GLU A 102 -13.51 -2.02 -33.63
C GLU A 102 -14.47 -1.97 -34.84
N LEU A 103 -15.13 -0.83 -35.08
CA LEU A 103 -16.08 -0.62 -36.18
C LEU A 103 -15.43 0.01 -37.42
N GLU A 104 -14.18 0.48 -37.33
CA GLU A 104 -13.45 1.03 -38.48
C GLU A 104 -13.15 -0.04 -39.53
N GLU A 105 -12.85 -1.27 -39.10
CA GLU A 105 -12.54 -2.43 -39.96
C GLU A 105 -13.77 -3.21 -40.43
N VAL A 106 -14.98 -2.88 -39.95
CA VAL A 106 -16.24 -3.57 -40.29
C VAL A 106 -16.92 -2.90 -41.47
N GLU A 107 -17.24 -3.67 -42.50
CA GLU A 107 -17.96 -3.21 -43.70
C GLU A 107 -19.32 -2.58 -43.34
N ASP A 108 -19.68 -1.46 -43.99
CA ASP A 108 -20.83 -0.61 -43.63
C ASP A 108 -22.16 -1.36 -43.46
N TYR A 109 -22.42 -2.36 -44.31
CA TYR A 109 -23.66 -3.14 -44.28
C TYR A 109 -23.71 -4.16 -43.12
N LEU A 110 -22.56 -4.50 -42.51
CA LEU A 110 -22.45 -5.37 -41.34
C LEU A 110 -22.47 -4.59 -40.01
N ARG A 111 -22.15 -3.28 -40.03
CA ARG A 111 -22.06 -2.43 -38.83
C ARG A 111 -23.32 -2.51 -37.93
N PRO A 112 -24.57 -2.42 -38.43
CA PRO A 112 -25.75 -2.51 -37.58
C PRO A 112 -25.88 -3.85 -36.84
N SER A 113 -25.51 -4.95 -37.52
CA SER A 113 -25.53 -6.30 -36.94
C SER A 113 -24.39 -6.50 -35.93
N PHE A 114 -23.23 -5.91 -36.20
CA PHE A 114 -22.09 -5.93 -35.29
C PHE A 114 -22.38 -5.17 -33.99
N VAL A 115 -22.89 -3.93 -34.10
CA VAL A 115 -23.31 -3.10 -32.96
C VAL A 115 -24.32 -3.81 -32.08
N LYS A 116 -25.31 -4.50 -32.68
CA LYS A 116 -26.27 -5.33 -31.92
C LYS A 116 -25.60 -6.49 -31.16
N LYS A 117 -24.68 -7.21 -31.80
CA LYS A 117 -23.93 -8.29 -31.15
C LYS A 117 -23.01 -7.77 -30.04
N GLN A 118 -22.42 -6.59 -30.22
CA GLN A 118 -21.55 -5.97 -29.22
C GLN A 118 -22.37 -5.52 -28.00
N ALA A 119 -23.52 -4.87 -28.22
CA ALA A 119 -24.46 -4.51 -27.16
C ALA A 119 -24.90 -5.73 -26.33
N GLU A 120 -25.24 -6.84 -27.00
CA GLU A 120 -25.59 -8.11 -26.35
C GLU A 120 -24.43 -8.66 -25.51
N LYS A 121 -23.19 -8.64 -26.04
CA LYS A 121 -22.01 -9.06 -25.28
C LYS A 121 -21.77 -8.20 -24.05
N ILE A 122 -21.88 -6.88 -24.17
CA ILE A 122 -21.72 -5.94 -23.06
C ILE A 122 -22.79 -6.17 -22.00
N LEU A 123 -24.05 -6.34 -22.39
CA LEU A 123 -25.12 -6.61 -21.45
C LEU A 123 -24.94 -7.94 -20.73
N ASN A 124 -24.69 -9.02 -21.48
CA ASN A 124 -24.43 -10.36 -20.91
C ASN A 124 -23.24 -10.32 -19.95
N ARG A 125 -22.22 -9.52 -20.28
CA ARG A 125 -21.08 -9.28 -19.41
C ARG A 125 -21.50 -8.62 -18.09
N VAL A 126 -22.33 -7.59 -18.10
CA VAL A 126 -22.85 -6.99 -16.86
C VAL A 126 -23.71 -8.00 -16.07
N MET A 127 -24.62 -8.72 -16.75
CA MET A 127 -25.49 -9.72 -16.12
C MET A 127 -24.69 -10.85 -15.48
N SER A 128 -23.62 -11.34 -16.13
CA SER A 128 -22.73 -12.38 -15.57
C SER A 128 -22.01 -11.97 -14.29
N ARG A 129 -21.88 -10.66 -14.04
CA ARG A 129 -21.27 -10.09 -12.84
C ARG A 129 -22.28 -9.77 -11.75
N MET A 130 -23.58 -9.85 -12.05
CA MET A 130 -24.62 -9.63 -11.07
C MET A 130 -24.85 -10.87 -10.19
N ASP A 131 -24.46 -10.76 -8.93
CA ASP A 131 -24.69 -11.76 -7.88
C ASP A 131 -25.74 -11.31 -6.84
N ILE A 132 -25.91 -12.07 -5.75
CA ILE A 132 -26.87 -11.78 -4.67
C ILE A 132 -26.76 -10.37 -4.07
N ARG A 133 -25.64 -9.67 -4.27
CA ARG A 133 -25.37 -8.30 -3.79
C ARG A 133 -25.65 -7.24 -4.83
N THR A 134 -26.13 -7.63 -6.01
CA THR A 134 -26.41 -6.70 -7.10
C THR A 134 -27.89 -6.60 -7.36
N ARG A 135 -28.34 -5.36 -7.52
CA ARG A 135 -29.70 -5.03 -7.87
C ARG A 135 -29.67 -4.12 -9.08
N MET A 136 -30.38 -4.47 -10.14
CA MET A 136 -30.56 -3.61 -11.30
C MET A 136 -31.93 -2.94 -11.24
N VAL A 137 -31.96 -1.62 -11.22
CA VAL A 137 -33.17 -0.81 -11.31
C VAL A 137 -33.34 -0.36 -12.76
N VAL A 138 -34.44 -0.75 -13.38
CA VAL A 138 -34.74 -0.47 -14.79
C VAL A 138 -35.80 0.63 -14.88
N ILE A 139 -35.44 1.75 -15.52
CA ILE A 139 -36.33 2.90 -15.77
C ILE A 139 -36.46 3.19 -17.26
N GLY A 140 -37.64 3.63 -17.70
CA GLY A 140 -37.91 4.07 -19.08
C GLY A 140 -37.54 3.09 -20.21
N TYR A 141 -37.50 1.79 -19.94
CA TYR A 141 -37.31 0.74 -20.95
C TYR A 141 -38.57 0.56 -21.81
N ASN A 142 -38.44 0.67 -23.14
CA ASN A 142 -39.57 0.54 -24.07
C ASN A 142 -39.27 -0.43 -25.21
N SER A 143 -39.87 -1.61 -25.14
CA SER A 143 -39.70 -2.69 -26.13
C SER A 143 -40.14 -2.36 -27.56
N ASN A 144 -40.96 -1.32 -27.74
CA ASN A 144 -41.50 -0.94 -29.05
C ASN A 144 -40.58 0.01 -29.82
N ARG A 145 -39.50 0.49 -29.20
CA ARG A 145 -38.55 1.42 -29.78
C ARG A 145 -37.42 0.67 -30.51
N ALA A 146 -37.10 1.13 -31.72
CA ALA A 146 -36.08 0.49 -32.56
C ALA A 146 -34.64 0.74 -32.06
N ASP A 147 -34.46 1.78 -31.25
CA ASP A 147 -33.23 2.18 -30.55
C ASP A 147 -33.05 1.50 -29.19
N GLU A 148 -34.01 0.66 -28.77
CA GLU A 148 -33.96 -0.09 -27.51
C GLU A 148 -33.45 -1.53 -27.70
N ILE A 149 -32.92 -2.15 -26.64
CA ILE A 149 -32.53 -3.56 -26.71
C ILE A 149 -33.76 -4.47 -26.84
N PRO A 150 -33.78 -5.45 -27.78
CA PRO A 150 -34.90 -6.36 -27.95
C PRO A 150 -35.25 -7.10 -26.65
N VAL A 151 -36.55 -7.29 -26.40
CA VAL A 151 -37.06 -7.95 -25.18
C VAL A 151 -36.51 -9.35 -25.04
N GLU A 152 -36.42 -10.10 -26.14
CA GLU A 152 -35.89 -11.45 -26.15
C GLU A 152 -34.43 -11.45 -25.73
N THR A 153 -33.61 -10.55 -26.29
CA THR A 153 -32.20 -10.40 -25.92
C THR A 153 -32.06 -10.01 -24.44
N PHE A 154 -32.88 -9.07 -23.96
CA PHE A 154 -32.86 -8.66 -22.56
C PHE A 154 -33.23 -9.82 -21.62
N ILE A 155 -34.29 -10.59 -21.93
CA ILE A 155 -34.70 -11.76 -21.14
C ILE A 155 -33.65 -12.87 -21.21
N PHE A 156 -33.06 -13.14 -22.38
CA PHE A 156 -32.03 -14.18 -22.51
C PHE A 156 -30.77 -13.84 -21.73
N SER A 157 -30.42 -12.55 -21.62
CA SER A 157 -29.29 -12.12 -20.79
C SER A 157 -29.43 -12.50 -19.31
N TRP A 158 -30.65 -12.70 -18.81
CA TRP A 158 -30.90 -13.12 -17.43
C TRP A 158 -30.39 -14.53 -17.12
N GLN A 159 -30.13 -15.36 -18.14
CA GLN A 159 -29.52 -16.69 -17.95
C GLN A 159 -28.08 -16.60 -17.43
N GLU A 160 -27.44 -15.45 -17.59
CA GLU A 160 -26.08 -15.19 -17.11
C GLU A 160 -26.04 -14.75 -15.64
N LEU A 161 -27.18 -14.36 -15.04
CA LEU A 161 -27.25 -13.88 -13.66
C LEU A 161 -26.72 -14.92 -12.66
N GLN A 162 -25.95 -14.47 -11.68
CA GLN A 162 -25.40 -15.28 -10.59
C GLN A 162 -26.08 -14.95 -9.25
N GLY A 163 -27.38 -14.67 -9.31
CA GLY A 163 -28.24 -14.41 -8.15
C GLY A 163 -28.65 -12.95 -7.92
N GLY A 164 -28.26 -12.04 -8.82
CA GLY A 164 -28.74 -10.66 -8.81
C GLY A 164 -30.24 -10.53 -9.05
N THR A 165 -30.78 -9.42 -8.56
CA THR A 165 -32.21 -9.08 -8.68
C THR A 165 -32.41 -7.93 -9.66
N ILE A 166 -33.55 -7.93 -10.36
CA ILE A 166 -33.94 -6.86 -11.26
C ILE A 166 -35.27 -6.27 -10.77
N GLU A 167 -35.35 -4.95 -10.76
CA GLU A 167 -36.53 -4.18 -10.39
C GLU A 167 -36.96 -3.30 -11.55
N PHE A 168 -38.22 -3.40 -11.95
CA PHE A 168 -38.77 -2.64 -13.06
C PHE A 168 -39.66 -1.52 -12.55
N PHE A 169 -39.36 -0.28 -12.94
CA PHE A 169 -40.23 0.88 -12.79
C PHE A 169 -40.71 1.28 -14.18
N ASN A 170 -41.98 1.05 -14.47
CA ASN A 170 -42.54 1.29 -15.80
C ASN A 170 -43.78 2.19 -15.75
N SER A 171 -43.83 3.17 -16.64
CA SER A 171 -44.87 4.21 -16.66
C SER A 171 -45.93 4.06 -17.73
N ASP A 172 -45.73 3.18 -18.73
CA ASP A 172 -46.68 2.99 -19.82
C ASP A 172 -47.57 1.75 -19.59
N GLY A 173 -48.88 1.91 -19.80
CA GLY A 173 -49.89 0.85 -19.68
C GLY A 173 -49.81 -0.29 -20.71
N ASN A 174 -48.64 -0.51 -21.35
CA ASN A 174 -48.38 -1.66 -22.22
C ASN A 174 -46.91 -2.13 -22.11
N PRO A 175 -46.49 -2.66 -20.94
CA PRO A 175 -45.30 -3.49 -20.92
C PRO A 175 -45.49 -4.69 -21.85
N SER A 176 -44.41 -5.15 -22.50
CA SER A 176 -44.46 -6.44 -23.19
C SER A 176 -44.94 -7.50 -22.17
N GLU A 177 -46.11 -8.08 -22.42
CA GLU A 177 -46.72 -9.10 -21.53
C GLU A 177 -45.75 -10.26 -21.27
N MET A 178 -44.86 -10.52 -22.23
CA MET A 178 -43.75 -11.47 -22.16
C MET A 178 -42.69 -11.08 -21.11
N LEU A 179 -42.32 -9.81 -21.02
CA LEU A 179 -41.36 -9.30 -20.04
C LEU A 179 -41.91 -9.40 -18.61
N LYS A 180 -43.15 -8.93 -18.38
CA LYS A 180 -43.79 -8.97 -17.05
C LYS A 180 -43.96 -10.41 -16.55
N LYS A 181 -44.48 -11.32 -17.40
CA LYS A 181 -44.57 -12.75 -17.07
C LYS A 181 -43.21 -13.39 -16.78
N SER A 182 -42.17 -12.99 -17.50
CA SER A 182 -40.82 -13.53 -17.29
C SER A 182 -40.19 -12.99 -16.00
N ALA A 183 -40.41 -11.71 -15.67
CA ALA A 183 -39.98 -11.11 -14.41
C ALA A 183 -40.64 -11.80 -13.21
N GLU A 184 -41.97 -11.97 -13.25
CA GLU A 184 -42.74 -12.68 -12.21
C GLU A 184 -42.26 -14.13 -12.02
N LYS A 185 -41.99 -14.85 -13.12
CA LYS A 185 -41.46 -16.22 -13.07
C LYS A 185 -40.08 -16.31 -12.39
N ASN A 186 -39.23 -15.30 -12.59
CA ASN A 186 -37.90 -15.22 -11.99
C ASN A 186 -37.91 -14.52 -10.61
N ARG A 187 -39.08 -14.18 -10.06
CA ARG A 187 -39.25 -13.47 -8.78
C ARG A 187 -38.61 -12.07 -8.76
N PHE A 188 -38.54 -11.40 -9.90
CA PHE A 188 -38.13 -10.01 -10.01
C PHE A 188 -39.25 -9.06 -9.58
N ILE A 189 -38.88 -7.86 -9.13
CA ILE A 189 -39.83 -6.88 -8.61
C ILE A 189 -40.36 -6.06 -9.78
N TRP A 190 -41.68 -5.89 -9.82
CA TRP A 190 -42.36 -5.11 -10.86
C TRP A 190 -43.24 -4.04 -10.23
N TYR A 191 -42.97 -2.78 -10.56
CA TYR A 191 -43.75 -1.63 -10.11
C TYR A 191 -44.41 -0.93 -11.30
N ASP A 192 -45.73 -0.74 -11.19
CA ASP A 192 -46.56 -0.06 -12.18
C ASP A 192 -46.58 1.46 -11.85
N GLY A 193 -45.49 2.17 -12.18
CA GLY A 193 -45.28 3.62 -11.99
C GLY A 193 -43.83 4.07 -12.26
N LYS A 194 -43.55 5.40 -12.30
CA LYS A 194 -42.19 5.94 -12.45
C LYS A 194 -41.45 5.95 -11.12
N LEU A 195 -40.15 5.69 -11.15
CA LEU A 195 -39.29 5.88 -9.97
C LEU A 195 -39.25 7.36 -9.52
N ALA A 196 -39.27 8.29 -10.49
CA ALA A 196 -39.24 9.72 -10.22
C ALA A 196 -40.44 10.21 -9.39
N ASP A 197 -41.63 9.65 -9.66
CA ASP A 197 -42.86 10.00 -8.94
C ASP A 197 -42.81 9.45 -7.51
N ALA A 198 -42.39 8.18 -7.35
CA ALA A 198 -42.23 7.55 -6.03
C ALA A 198 -41.19 8.26 -5.14
N LEU A 199 -40.13 8.82 -5.72
CA LEU A 199 -39.13 9.64 -5.01
C LEU A 199 -39.59 11.08 -4.72
N ALA A 200 -40.64 11.56 -5.38
CA ALA A 200 -41.22 12.88 -5.13
C ALA A 200 -42.14 12.86 -3.91
N ASP A 201 -42.86 11.76 -3.70
CA ASP A 201 -43.85 11.60 -2.62
C ASP A 201 -43.25 11.13 -1.28
N PHE A 202 -42.02 10.61 -1.26
CA PHE A 202 -41.34 10.15 -0.06
C PHE A 202 -40.90 11.34 0.84
N SER A 203 -41.55 11.49 2.00
CA SER A 203 -41.38 12.63 2.94
C SER A 203 -39.95 12.79 3.49
N GLU A 204 -39.52 14.04 3.70
CA GLU A 204 -38.20 14.45 4.21
C GLU A 204 -37.83 13.91 5.60
N GLU A 205 -38.75 13.25 6.33
CA GLU A 205 -38.52 12.76 7.71
C GLU A 205 -37.60 11.52 7.80
N TYR A 206 -37.35 10.83 6.69
CA TYR A 206 -36.47 9.64 6.66
C TYR A 206 -35.10 9.87 5.99
N ASN A 207 -34.73 11.12 5.69
CA ASN A 207 -33.42 11.47 5.13
C ASN A 207 -32.28 11.20 6.13
N VAL A 208 -31.65 10.02 6.02
CA VAL A 208 -30.33 9.72 6.62
C VAL A 208 -29.19 9.85 5.59
N GLN A 209 -29.47 10.32 4.37
CA GLN A 209 -28.43 10.81 3.47
C GLN A 209 -28.83 12.19 2.97
N GLU A 210 -28.27 13.22 3.62
CA GLU A 210 -28.34 14.60 3.15
C GLU A 210 -27.91 14.65 1.68
N THR A 211 -28.82 15.12 0.82
CA THR A 211 -28.45 15.65 -0.50
C THR A 211 -27.55 16.86 -0.24
N ILE A 212 -26.24 16.67 -0.34
CA ILE A 212 -25.28 17.74 -0.08
C ILE A 212 -25.41 18.76 -1.22
N SER A 213 -26.02 19.91 -0.94
CA SER A 213 -25.98 21.06 -1.82
C SER A 213 -24.52 21.53 -1.97
N ASP A 214 -24.11 21.96 -3.16
CA ASP A 214 -22.75 22.48 -3.41
C ASP A 214 -22.45 23.82 -2.68
N ASP A 215 -23.49 24.39 -2.05
CA ASP A 215 -23.45 25.56 -1.16
C ASP A 215 -23.37 25.19 0.34
N ASP A 216 -23.51 23.92 0.73
CA ASP A 216 -23.45 23.52 2.14
C ASP A 216 -22.00 23.50 2.66
N VAL A 217 -21.78 24.24 3.73
CA VAL A 217 -20.47 24.40 4.38
C VAL A 217 -20.46 23.83 5.79
N ASN A 218 -19.34 23.20 6.16
CA ASN A 218 -19.05 22.73 7.49
C ASN A 218 -18.09 23.67 8.22
N LEU A 219 -18.24 23.77 9.55
CA LEU A 219 -17.44 24.65 10.39
C LEU A 219 -16.28 23.88 11.06
N PHE A 220 -15.06 24.40 10.94
CA PHE A 220 -13.89 23.94 11.68
C PHE A 220 -13.09 25.14 12.23
N TYR A 221 -12.02 24.89 12.97
CA TYR A 221 -11.20 25.95 13.57
C TYR A 221 -9.78 26.00 13.02
N LYS A 222 -9.29 27.22 12.79
CA LYS A 222 -7.92 27.50 12.34
C LYS A 222 -7.43 28.79 12.98
N GLY A 223 -6.33 28.72 13.73
CA GLY A 223 -5.73 29.87 14.40
C GLY A 223 -6.68 30.61 15.37
N GLN A 224 -7.51 29.86 16.10
CA GLN A 224 -8.58 30.34 16.98
C GLN A 224 -9.74 31.06 16.29
N GLN A 225 -9.85 30.93 14.96
CA GLN A 225 -10.97 31.48 14.20
C GLN A 225 -11.86 30.37 13.64
N PRO A 226 -13.19 30.55 13.64
CA PRO A 226 -14.11 29.68 12.92
C PRO A 226 -13.93 29.88 11.41
N VAL A 227 -13.79 28.77 10.68
CA VAL A 227 -13.58 28.74 9.23
C VAL A 227 -14.52 27.73 8.59
N PHE A 228 -15.03 28.06 7.41
CA PHE A 228 -15.98 27.22 6.67
C PHE A 228 -15.28 26.44 5.55
N ILE A 229 -15.67 25.18 5.35
CA ILE A 229 -15.21 24.33 4.25
C ILE A 229 -16.40 23.67 3.58
N LYS A 230 -16.40 23.54 2.26
CA LYS A 230 -17.52 22.93 1.54
C LYS A 230 -17.65 21.45 1.88
N LYS A 231 -18.87 20.96 2.07
CA LYS A 231 -19.15 19.53 2.30
C LYS A 231 -18.70 18.67 1.10
N SER A 232 -18.75 19.18 -0.13
CA SER A 232 -18.29 18.48 -1.34
C SER A 232 -16.77 18.22 -1.39
N ILE A 233 -15.97 18.94 -0.60
CA ILE A 233 -14.53 18.66 -0.43
C ILE A 233 -14.34 17.54 0.60
N LEU A 234 -15.09 17.59 1.71
CA LEU A 234 -15.01 16.61 2.79
C LEU A 234 -15.50 15.21 2.35
N SER A 235 -16.45 15.14 1.43
CA SER A 235 -16.97 13.87 0.90
C SER A 235 -15.90 13.08 0.14
N ARG A 236 -15.01 13.77 -0.59
CA ARG A 236 -13.96 13.14 -1.41
C ARG A 236 -12.97 12.32 -0.60
N CYS A 237 -12.68 12.73 0.64
CA CYS A 237 -11.73 12.04 1.50
C CYS A 237 -12.40 11.17 2.57
N ARG A 238 -13.73 11.23 2.70
CA ARG A 238 -14.50 10.60 3.79
C ARG A 238 -14.23 9.10 3.93
N TYR A 239 -13.84 8.46 2.83
CA TYR A 239 -13.54 7.04 2.76
C TYR A 239 -12.37 6.62 3.67
N PHE A 240 -11.37 7.49 3.91
CA PHE A 240 -10.20 7.18 4.76
C PHE A 240 -9.81 8.28 5.74
N ALA A 241 -10.10 9.54 5.43
CA ALA A 241 -9.67 10.71 6.20
C ALA A 241 -10.85 11.60 6.57
N GLN A 242 -10.82 12.12 7.78
CA GLN A 242 -11.87 12.98 8.33
C GLN A 242 -11.23 14.24 8.91
N LEU A 243 -11.56 15.40 8.35
CA LEU A 243 -11.32 16.68 9.02
C LEU A 243 -12.30 16.80 10.19
N LEU A 244 -11.79 17.05 11.40
CA LEU A 244 -12.66 17.28 12.55
C LEU A 244 -13.37 18.64 12.37
N THR A 245 -14.70 18.59 12.37
CA THR A 245 -15.61 19.73 12.22
C THR A 245 -16.60 19.74 13.39
N GLU A 246 -17.27 20.87 13.61
CA GLU A 246 -18.32 20.99 14.63
C GLU A 246 -19.45 19.98 14.39
N GLU A 247 -19.86 19.81 13.14
CA GLU A 247 -20.86 18.80 12.76
C GLU A 247 -20.37 17.39 13.08
N LYS A 248 -19.14 17.04 12.69
CA LYS A 248 -18.64 15.67 12.86
C LYS A 248 -18.42 15.28 14.32
N VAL A 249 -17.82 16.17 15.11
CA VAL A 249 -17.53 15.92 16.53
C VAL A 249 -18.83 15.85 17.36
N HIS A 250 -19.85 16.59 16.94
CA HIS A 250 -21.10 16.72 17.68
C HIS A 250 -22.33 16.07 17.01
N GLU A 251 -22.10 15.20 16.02
CA GLU A 251 -23.10 14.44 15.28
C GLU A 251 -24.03 13.67 16.23
N ILE A 252 -23.44 13.04 17.26
CA ILE A 252 -24.17 12.28 18.28
C ILE A 252 -23.96 12.92 19.65
N ARG A 253 -25.05 13.26 20.33
CA ARG A 253 -25.04 13.83 21.68
C ARG A 253 -25.92 13.00 22.62
N PRO A 254 -25.36 11.99 23.32
CA PRO A 254 -26.14 11.14 24.19
C PRO A 254 -26.61 11.94 25.42
N LEU A 255 -27.91 12.21 25.51
CA LEU A 255 -28.50 12.96 26.61
C LEU A 255 -29.39 12.05 27.47
N GLY A 256 -29.15 12.10 28.78
CA GLY A 256 -29.86 11.29 29.77
C GLY A 256 -29.35 9.85 29.87
N ARG A 257 -29.70 9.18 30.98
CA ARG A 257 -29.09 7.88 31.36
C ARG A 257 -29.29 6.77 30.36
N ILE A 258 -30.48 6.65 29.76
CA ILE A 258 -30.81 5.56 28.83
C ILE A 258 -29.99 5.70 27.55
N GLN A 259 -29.94 6.91 26.97
CA GLN A 259 -29.12 7.16 25.77
C GLN A 259 -27.63 7.04 26.09
N GLN A 260 -27.15 7.60 27.20
CA GLN A 260 -25.76 7.45 27.62
C GLN A 260 -25.37 5.98 27.77
N SER A 261 -26.26 5.14 28.29
CA SER A 261 -25.97 3.71 28.40
C SER A 261 -25.92 2.99 27.06
N ARG A 262 -26.88 3.27 26.17
CA ARG A 262 -26.88 2.72 24.81
C ARG A 262 -25.61 3.12 24.05
N TRP A 263 -25.23 4.40 24.12
CA TRP A 263 -24.04 4.89 23.43
C TRP A 263 -22.74 4.48 24.12
N PHE A 264 -22.73 4.24 25.43
CA PHE A 264 -21.61 3.62 26.13
C PHE A 264 -21.39 2.18 25.67
N TYR A 265 -22.46 1.41 25.49
CA TYR A 265 -22.38 0.08 24.88
C TYR A 265 -21.84 0.14 23.45
N ASN A 266 -22.36 1.04 22.61
CA ASN A 266 -21.85 1.24 21.25
C ASN A 266 -20.38 1.67 21.24
N PHE A 267 -19.97 2.52 22.19
CA PHE A 267 -18.57 2.93 22.35
C PHE A 267 -17.68 1.71 22.59
N LEU A 268 -18.06 0.82 23.51
CA LEU A 268 -17.26 -0.37 23.81
C LEU A 268 -17.13 -1.34 22.62
N ASN A 269 -18.16 -1.42 21.75
CA ASN A 269 -18.13 -2.30 20.59
C ASN A 269 -17.41 -1.71 19.37
N ASN A 270 -17.57 -0.40 19.12
CA ASN A 270 -17.20 0.20 17.83
C ASN A 270 -15.90 1.02 17.89
N SER A 271 -15.38 1.33 19.08
CA SER A 271 -14.17 2.19 19.21
C SER A 271 -12.87 1.53 18.75
N GLY A 272 -12.89 0.22 18.46
CA GLY A 272 -11.77 -0.47 17.82
C GLY A 272 -11.74 -0.31 16.29
N ASP A 273 -12.89 0.00 15.68
CA ASP A 273 -13.06 0.06 14.22
C ASP A 273 -13.07 1.52 13.70
N SER A 274 -13.62 2.46 14.48
CA SER A 274 -13.71 3.86 14.09
C SER A 274 -13.82 4.80 15.31
N PRO A 275 -13.38 6.06 15.20
CA PRO A 275 -13.42 7.02 16.30
C PRO A 275 -14.86 7.35 16.70
N GLN A 276 -15.22 7.04 17.94
CA GLN A 276 -16.54 7.34 18.50
C GLN A 276 -16.50 8.71 19.21
N TRP A 277 -16.59 9.80 18.45
CA TRP A 277 -16.41 11.19 18.94
C TRP A 277 -17.27 11.54 20.16
N TYR A 278 -18.50 11.02 20.21
CA TYR A 278 -19.42 11.23 21.32
C TYR A 278 -18.89 10.71 22.67
N GLY A 279 -17.93 9.78 22.68
CA GLY A 279 -17.32 9.23 23.88
C GLY A 279 -16.27 10.13 24.56
N PHE A 280 -15.92 11.25 23.93
CA PHE A 280 -14.95 12.23 24.44
C PHE A 280 -15.61 13.54 24.91
N LEU A 281 -16.91 13.72 24.65
CA LEU A 281 -17.65 14.93 25.03
C LEU A 281 -17.72 15.08 26.57
N PRO A 282 -17.82 16.31 27.11
CA PRO A 282 -17.90 16.54 28.56
C PRO A 282 -19.07 15.82 29.24
N GLN A 283 -20.19 15.67 28.54
CA GLN A 283 -21.40 14.99 29.03
C GLN A 283 -21.37 13.45 28.89
N SER A 284 -20.37 12.90 28.20
CA SER A 284 -20.29 11.47 27.87
C SER A 284 -18.84 11.02 27.73
N THR A 285 -18.02 11.33 28.73
CA THR A 285 -16.61 10.92 28.79
C THR A 285 -16.52 9.42 29.08
N PHE A 286 -16.74 8.60 28.06
CA PHE A 286 -16.75 7.13 28.12
C PHE A 286 -15.34 6.56 28.17
N TYR A 287 -14.41 7.17 27.42
CA TYR A 287 -13.04 6.71 27.33
C TYR A 287 -12.31 6.72 28.68
N LEU A 288 -11.35 5.82 28.86
CA LEU A 288 -10.48 5.77 30.04
C LEU A 288 -9.16 6.45 29.70
N LYS A 289 -8.81 7.52 30.44
CA LYS A 289 -7.49 8.16 30.32
C LYS A 289 -6.41 7.19 30.76
N ARG A 290 -5.44 6.92 29.90
CA ARG A 290 -4.33 6.01 30.18
C ARG A 290 -3.13 6.74 30.79
N ASN A 291 -2.29 6.04 31.54
CA ASN A 291 -1.09 6.61 32.15
C ASN A 291 -0.12 7.27 31.14
N TYR A 292 -0.02 6.72 29.92
CA TYR A 292 0.84 7.24 28.85
C TYR A 292 0.24 8.44 28.07
N GLU A 293 -1.03 8.82 28.32
CA GLU A 293 -1.74 9.90 27.62
C GLU A 293 -1.04 11.26 27.79
N ASP A 294 -0.59 11.58 29.01
CA ASP A 294 0.01 12.89 29.30
C ASP A 294 1.35 13.07 28.57
N VAL A 295 2.14 12.00 28.46
CA VAL A 295 3.39 11.96 27.69
C VAL A 295 3.10 12.19 26.21
N LEU A 296 2.12 11.48 25.66
CA LEU A 296 1.70 11.60 24.25
C LEU A 296 1.24 13.03 23.91
N ILE A 297 0.38 13.62 24.74
CA ILE A 297 -0.12 14.98 24.51
C ILE A 297 1.03 16.00 24.59
N ALA A 298 1.93 15.85 25.56
CA ALA A 298 3.04 16.78 25.74
C ALA A 298 4.01 16.77 24.54
N ILE A 299 4.38 15.60 24.02
CA ILE A 299 5.28 15.51 22.85
C ILE A 299 4.63 16.11 21.60
N VAL A 300 3.35 15.81 21.35
CA VAL A 300 2.62 16.35 20.21
C VAL A 300 2.51 17.87 20.29
N LYS A 301 2.22 18.43 21.47
CA LYS A 301 2.20 19.88 21.66
C LYS A 301 3.57 20.52 21.40
N ASN A 302 4.65 19.93 21.92
CA ASN A 302 5.99 20.46 21.70
C ASN A 302 6.36 20.50 20.20
N LEU A 303 5.98 19.47 19.44
CA LEU A 303 6.18 19.42 17.99
C LEU A 303 5.28 20.41 17.23
N ILE A 304 4.02 20.59 17.64
CA ILE A 304 3.11 21.57 17.03
C ILE A 304 3.66 23.00 17.19
N PHE A 305 4.19 23.34 18.37
CA PHE A 305 4.74 24.66 18.68
C PHE A 305 6.23 24.83 18.33
N ASN A 306 6.79 23.93 17.51
CA ASN A 306 8.16 24.03 16.99
C ASN A 306 9.27 24.01 18.06
N LYS A 307 8.98 23.47 19.24
CA LYS A 307 9.98 23.17 20.28
C LYS A 307 10.57 21.79 20.00
N SER A 308 11.26 21.64 18.87
CA SER A 308 11.88 20.36 18.51
C SER A 308 12.89 19.95 19.59
N MET A 309 12.86 18.68 19.99
CA MET A 309 13.85 18.11 20.91
C MET A 309 15.13 17.68 20.17
N ALA A 310 15.09 17.60 18.82
CA ALA A 310 16.22 17.32 17.94
C ALA A 310 16.58 18.56 17.11
N LYS A 311 17.87 18.79 16.84
CA LYS A 311 18.37 19.94 16.06
C LYS A 311 18.15 19.81 14.54
N SER A 312 17.53 18.72 14.05
CA SER A 312 17.20 18.56 12.63
C SER A 312 15.85 19.20 12.31
N GLY A 313 15.78 19.96 11.21
CA GLY A 313 14.56 20.66 10.75
C GLY A 313 13.43 19.76 10.23
N CYS A 314 13.67 18.45 10.10
CA CYS A 314 12.74 17.47 9.55
C CYS A 314 11.54 17.18 10.48
N ASN A 315 10.36 16.92 9.93
CA ASN A 315 9.21 16.45 10.72
C ASN A 315 9.46 15.00 11.15
N ILE A 316 9.59 14.80 12.46
CA ILE A 316 9.78 13.47 13.06
C ILE A 316 8.39 12.94 13.46
N PRO A 317 7.95 11.76 12.96
CA PRO A 317 6.66 11.20 13.34
C PRO A 317 6.69 10.68 14.79
N VAL A 318 5.52 10.74 15.44
CA VAL A 318 5.28 10.17 16.78
C VAL A 318 4.53 8.86 16.63
N ILE A 319 5.04 7.78 17.19
CA ILE A 319 4.47 6.43 17.12
C ILE A 319 3.99 6.02 18.52
N LEU A 320 2.70 5.80 18.67
CA LEU A 320 2.12 5.15 19.85
C LEU A 320 2.23 3.63 19.67
N GLU A 321 3.22 3.01 20.30
CA GLU A 321 3.56 1.59 20.13
C GLU A 321 3.01 0.75 21.28
N GLY A 322 2.32 -0.34 21.00
CA GLY A 322 1.85 -1.25 22.05
C GLY A 322 1.18 -2.49 21.50
N ILE A 323 1.02 -3.54 22.31
CA ILE A 323 0.30 -4.76 21.91
C ILE A 323 -1.17 -4.49 21.53
N PRO A 324 -1.84 -5.33 20.72
CA PRO A 324 -3.26 -5.16 20.38
C PRO A 324 -4.12 -4.95 21.64
N GLY A 325 -5.19 -4.15 21.62
CA GLY A 325 -6.05 -3.97 22.80
C GLY A 325 -5.48 -3.09 23.94
N SER A 326 -4.31 -2.46 23.79
CA SER A 326 -3.76 -1.51 24.76
C SER A 326 -4.44 -0.12 24.80
N SER A 327 -5.57 0.06 24.10
CA SER A 327 -6.35 1.31 23.93
C SER A 327 -5.75 2.39 23.00
N LYS A 328 -4.80 2.05 22.13
CA LYS A 328 -4.17 3.01 21.18
C LYS A 328 -5.18 3.79 20.33
N SER A 329 -6.13 3.11 19.67
CA SER A 329 -7.14 3.73 18.80
C SER A 329 -7.99 4.76 19.53
N VAL A 330 -8.42 4.42 20.74
CA VAL A 330 -9.19 5.29 21.63
C VAL A 330 -8.35 6.49 22.07
N GLU A 331 -7.08 6.27 22.41
CA GLU A 331 -6.16 7.33 22.83
C GLU A 331 -5.83 8.31 21.70
N LEU A 332 -5.64 7.81 20.48
CA LEU A 332 -5.46 8.64 19.30
C LEU A 332 -6.69 9.52 19.02
N ALA A 333 -7.90 8.97 19.17
CA ALA A 333 -9.13 9.75 19.05
C ALA A 333 -9.27 10.79 20.18
N ALA A 334 -8.87 10.46 21.41
CA ALA A 334 -8.83 11.39 22.53
C ALA A 334 -7.85 12.55 22.28
N LEU A 335 -6.65 12.25 21.78
CA LEU A 335 -5.65 13.24 21.37
C LEU A 335 -6.21 14.18 20.30
N ALA A 336 -6.79 13.62 19.23
CA ALA A 336 -7.38 14.39 18.14
C ALA A 336 -8.47 15.35 18.65
N TYR A 337 -9.39 14.85 19.47
CA TYR A 337 -10.46 15.65 20.07
C TYR A 337 -9.93 16.77 20.97
N LYS A 338 -8.91 16.50 21.79
CA LYS A 338 -8.31 17.51 22.68
C LYS A 338 -7.66 18.64 21.91
N ILE A 339 -6.83 18.32 20.91
CA ILE A 339 -6.16 19.34 20.09
C ILE A 339 -7.17 20.13 19.26
N TYR A 340 -8.21 19.48 18.74
CA TYR A 340 -9.31 20.14 18.05
C TYR A 340 -10.02 21.18 18.95
N ASN A 341 -10.28 20.83 20.20
CA ASN A 341 -10.93 21.74 21.17
C ASN A 341 -10.08 22.94 21.58
N GLU A 342 -8.77 22.94 21.34
CA GLU A 342 -7.93 24.13 21.51
C GLU A 342 -8.23 25.19 20.44
N LYS A 343 -8.86 24.78 19.32
CA LYS A 343 -9.26 25.63 18.20
C LYS A 343 -8.09 26.30 17.46
N ILE A 344 -6.85 25.86 17.71
CA ILE A 344 -5.63 26.45 17.12
C ILE A 344 -5.28 25.78 15.79
N ASN A 345 -5.25 24.45 15.75
CA ASN A 345 -4.75 23.67 14.64
C ASN A 345 -5.88 22.86 13.97
N PRO A 346 -5.94 22.81 12.62
CA PRO A 346 -6.78 21.83 11.94
C PRO A 346 -6.34 20.41 12.29
N VAL A 347 -7.31 19.53 12.56
CA VAL A 347 -7.06 18.13 12.93
C VAL A 347 -7.66 17.21 11.89
N ILE A 348 -6.83 16.37 11.28
CA ILE A 348 -7.24 15.33 10.34
C ILE A 348 -7.03 13.98 11.02
N TYR A 349 -8.09 13.17 11.07
CA TYR A 349 -8.04 11.81 11.57
C TYR A 349 -8.15 10.84 10.39
N ILE A 350 -7.17 9.96 10.23
CA ILE A 350 -7.10 8.94 9.21
C ILE A 350 -7.41 7.59 9.85
N ASN A 351 -8.45 6.93 9.33
CA ASN A 351 -8.86 5.61 9.76
C ASN A 351 -8.53 4.60 8.65
N GLY A 352 -7.70 3.59 8.95
CA GLY A 352 -7.34 2.56 7.99
C GLY A 352 -5.88 2.13 8.09
N ASP A 353 -5.66 0.82 8.07
CA ASP A 353 -4.37 0.15 8.16
C ASP A 353 -3.85 -0.38 6.82
N ASN A 354 -4.70 -0.42 5.79
CA ASN A 354 -4.36 -0.82 4.43
C ASN A 354 -4.16 0.38 3.49
N LEU A 355 -3.72 1.53 4.02
CA LEU A 355 -3.53 2.73 3.21
C LEU A 355 -2.12 2.79 2.65
N CYS A 356 -2.00 3.01 1.34
CA CYS A 356 -0.70 3.23 0.70
C CYS A 356 -0.51 4.71 0.41
N PHE A 357 0.45 5.34 1.10
CA PHE A 357 0.84 6.73 0.83
C PHE A 357 2.04 6.81 -0.10
N ALA A 358 2.12 5.96 -1.13
CA ALA A 358 3.12 6.11 -2.17
C ALA A 358 2.81 7.32 -3.05
N SER A 359 3.85 7.99 -3.56
CA SER A 359 3.68 9.05 -4.57
C SER A 359 2.78 8.59 -5.73
N GLN A 360 1.80 9.42 -6.12
CA GLN A 360 0.72 9.11 -7.07
C GLN A 360 -0.43 8.22 -6.56
N SER A 361 -0.41 7.72 -5.32
CA SER A 361 -1.61 7.04 -4.79
C SER A 361 -2.79 8.00 -4.75
N SER A 362 -4.01 7.45 -4.90
CA SER A 362 -5.22 8.26 -4.85
C SER A 362 -5.36 8.94 -3.47
N GLU A 363 -4.97 8.22 -2.42
CA GLU A 363 -5.08 8.59 -1.03
C GLU A 363 -4.15 9.76 -0.69
N ILE A 364 -2.89 9.74 -1.17
CA ILE A 364 -2.00 10.87 -0.96
C ILE A 364 -2.46 12.11 -1.74
N GLN A 365 -3.05 11.93 -2.93
CA GLN A 365 -3.59 13.05 -3.72
C GLN A 365 -4.81 13.66 -3.03
N VAL A 366 -5.77 12.83 -2.61
CA VAL A 366 -6.99 13.28 -1.93
C VAL A 366 -6.68 13.92 -0.56
N LEU A 367 -5.73 13.35 0.21
CA LEU A 367 -5.29 13.95 1.48
C LEU A 367 -4.64 15.31 1.24
N ASP A 368 -3.80 15.41 0.22
CA ASP A 368 -3.16 16.66 -0.18
C ASP A 368 -4.20 17.70 -0.63
N GLU A 369 -5.18 17.32 -1.44
CA GLU A 369 -6.30 18.19 -1.84
C GLU A 369 -7.13 18.67 -0.63
N LEU A 370 -7.41 17.81 0.35
CA LEU A 370 -8.08 18.24 1.58
C LEU A 370 -7.24 19.29 2.33
N MET A 371 -5.95 18.99 2.57
CA MET A 371 -5.04 19.92 3.24
C MET A 371 -4.90 21.22 2.44
N GLN A 372 -5.01 21.15 1.12
CA GLN A 372 -5.00 22.30 0.22
C GLN A 372 -6.14 23.25 0.49
N GLU A 373 -7.35 22.73 0.47
CA GLU A 373 -8.54 23.52 0.68
C GLU A 373 -8.53 24.13 2.08
N VAL A 374 -8.14 23.36 3.10
CA VAL A 374 -7.99 23.87 4.47
C VAL A 374 -6.91 24.97 4.59
N GLU A 375 -5.79 24.85 3.88
CA GLU A 375 -4.73 25.89 3.84
C GLU A 375 -5.24 27.19 3.19
N GLN A 376 -6.05 27.09 2.13
CA GLN A 376 -6.52 28.24 1.35
C GLN A 376 -7.60 29.07 2.06
N VAL A 377 -8.40 28.45 2.94
CA VAL A 377 -9.44 29.17 3.69
C VAL A 377 -8.86 29.75 5.01
N GLY A 378 -9.16 31.02 5.26
CA GLY A 378 -8.69 31.77 6.44
C GLY A 378 -7.29 32.39 6.29
N ASP A 379 -6.97 33.38 7.12
CA ASP A 379 -5.76 34.21 6.97
C ASP A 379 -4.53 33.74 7.76
N LYS A 380 -4.71 32.82 8.71
CA LYS A 380 -3.63 32.33 9.60
C LYS A 380 -3.04 31.03 9.06
N ASP A 381 -1.72 30.96 8.95
CA ASP A 381 -0.99 29.73 8.61
C ASP A 381 -0.67 28.94 9.89
N THR A 382 -1.21 27.72 10.02
CA THR A 382 -1.08 26.87 11.21
C THR A 382 -0.74 25.46 10.79
N ARG A 383 0.08 24.75 11.61
CA ARG A 383 0.36 23.33 11.39
C ARG A 383 -0.89 22.48 11.50
N PHE A 384 -0.98 21.44 10.68
CA PHE A 384 -1.97 20.38 10.83
C PHE A 384 -1.54 19.40 11.93
N LEU A 385 -2.49 18.85 12.66
CA LEU A 385 -2.30 17.58 13.35
C LEU A 385 -2.91 16.49 12.49
N ILE A 386 -2.10 15.52 12.07
CA ILE A 386 -2.56 14.32 11.38
C ILE A 386 -2.43 13.16 12.36
N VAL A 387 -3.57 12.57 12.70
CA VAL A 387 -3.65 11.36 13.53
C VAL A 387 -4.00 10.20 12.64
N TRP A 388 -3.12 9.22 12.53
CA TRP A 388 -3.32 8.03 11.70
C TRP A 388 -3.40 6.78 12.56
N ASP A 389 -4.59 6.18 12.65
CA ASP A 389 -4.75 4.90 13.34
C ASP A 389 -4.34 3.72 12.45
N SER A 390 -3.04 3.45 12.43
CA SER A 390 -2.36 2.51 11.52
C SER A 390 -2.02 1.15 12.16
N SER A 391 -2.50 0.85 13.38
CA SER A 391 -2.09 -0.34 14.14
C SER A 391 -2.25 -1.63 13.33
N SER A 392 -1.15 -2.13 12.76
CA SER A 392 -1.09 -3.33 11.92
C SER A 392 0.18 -4.12 12.23
N TYR A 393 0.27 -5.33 11.68
CA TYR A 393 1.52 -6.13 11.72
C TYR A 393 2.52 -5.72 10.64
N ARG A 394 2.18 -4.72 9.81
CA ARG A 394 3.08 -4.18 8.78
C ARG A 394 4.09 -3.23 9.41
N ASN A 395 5.13 -2.88 8.65
CA ASN A 395 6.13 -1.90 9.06
C ASN A 395 5.58 -0.45 9.03
N VAL A 396 4.71 -0.13 10.00
CA VAL A 396 4.10 1.20 10.17
C VAL A 396 5.15 2.31 10.26
N VAL A 397 6.33 2.02 10.82
CA VAL A 397 7.43 3.00 10.92
C VAL A 397 7.92 3.42 9.53
N ALA A 398 8.05 2.47 8.59
CA ALA A 398 8.43 2.76 7.22
C ALA A 398 7.32 3.55 6.49
N GLU A 399 6.07 3.16 6.63
CA GLU A 399 4.93 3.85 6.00
C GLU A 399 4.71 5.26 6.56
N ALA A 400 4.86 5.46 7.87
CA ALA A 400 4.78 6.77 8.50
C ALA A 400 5.88 7.69 7.99
N LYS A 401 7.12 7.19 7.86
CA LYS A 401 8.23 7.94 7.23
C LYS A 401 7.95 8.27 5.77
N GLN A 402 7.33 7.34 5.03
CA GLN A 402 6.93 7.58 3.65
C GLN A 402 5.86 8.68 3.55
N LEU A 403 4.82 8.65 4.40
CA LEU A 403 3.82 9.71 4.45
C LEU A 403 4.43 11.05 4.82
N VAL A 404 5.33 11.06 5.81
CA VAL A 404 6.09 12.27 6.18
C VAL A 404 6.82 12.81 4.96
N HIS A 405 7.61 11.95 4.32
CA HIS A 405 8.37 12.29 3.12
C HIS A 405 7.47 12.84 2.01
N GLU A 406 6.32 12.22 1.73
CA GLU A 406 5.38 12.64 0.70
C GLU A 406 4.72 14.00 0.99
N LEU A 407 4.29 14.24 2.23
CA LEU A 407 3.67 15.51 2.61
C LEU A 407 4.71 16.64 2.69
N GLU A 408 5.93 16.34 3.15
CA GLU A 408 7.07 17.26 3.09
C GLU A 408 7.45 17.61 1.65
N ASN A 409 7.45 16.61 0.74
CA ASN A 409 7.66 16.82 -0.69
C ASN A 409 6.61 17.76 -1.32
N ARG A 410 5.41 17.85 -0.73
CA ARG A 410 4.33 18.78 -1.11
C ARG A 410 4.34 20.07 -0.28
N GLY A 411 5.35 20.24 0.58
CA GLY A 411 5.59 21.41 1.43
C GLY A 411 4.56 21.59 2.54
N ARG A 412 3.91 20.53 3.00
CA ARG A 412 2.91 20.58 4.08
C ARG A 412 3.55 20.77 5.43
N ARG A 413 2.90 21.55 6.30
CA ARG A 413 3.34 21.76 7.69
C ARG A 413 2.42 20.97 8.61
N PHE A 414 2.90 19.86 9.15
CA PHE A 414 2.07 18.96 9.95
C PHE A 414 2.87 18.31 11.08
N VAL A 415 2.16 17.75 12.04
CA VAL A 415 2.67 16.77 13.00
C VAL A 415 1.93 15.47 12.75
N LEU A 416 2.66 14.38 12.50
CA LEU A 416 2.10 13.07 12.28
C LEU A 416 2.17 12.23 13.56
N VAL A 417 1.05 11.66 13.95
CA VAL A 417 0.94 10.71 15.07
C VAL A 417 0.33 9.42 14.56
N CYS A 418 1.04 8.31 14.68
CA CYS A 418 0.60 6.99 14.23
C CYS A 418 0.44 6.00 15.39
N SER A 419 -0.32 4.92 15.19
CA SER A 419 -0.35 3.77 16.09
C SER A 419 0.34 2.55 15.48
N ALA A 420 1.10 1.78 16.27
CA ALA A 420 1.80 0.58 15.81
C ALA A 420 1.77 -0.55 16.85
N TYR A 421 1.93 -1.80 16.39
CA TYR A 421 2.17 -2.93 17.30
C TYR A 421 3.64 -3.01 17.70
N THR A 422 3.88 -3.52 18.92
CA THR A 422 5.23 -3.61 19.48
C THR A 422 6.10 -4.58 18.69
N SER A 423 7.25 -4.13 18.19
CA SER A 423 8.23 -5.05 17.58
C SER A 423 8.97 -5.85 18.66
N VAL A 424 9.33 -7.11 18.41
CA VAL A 424 10.09 -7.94 19.38
C VAL A 424 11.46 -7.36 19.72
N GLU A 425 11.96 -6.50 18.84
CA GLU A 425 13.31 -5.97 18.90
C GLU A 425 13.37 -4.68 19.73
N SER A 426 12.24 -3.99 19.95
CA SER A 426 12.17 -2.87 20.89
C SER A 426 12.45 -3.28 22.35
N LYS A 427 12.38 -4.58 22.68
CA LYS A 427 12.76 -5.13 24.00
C LYS A 427 14.23 -5.56 24.12
N LYS A 428 14.98 -5.69 23.02
CA LYS A 428 16.43 -5.93 23.11
C LYS A 428 17.10 -4.60 23.41
N LYS A 429 18.04 -4.57 24.37
CA LYS A 429 18.85 -3.38 24.67
C LYS A 429 19.73 -3.06 23.45
N GLU A 430 19.20 -2.28 22.53
CA GLU A 430 19.95 -1.78 21.38
C GLU A 430 20.74 -0.53 21.77
N ALA A 431 21.93 -0.37 21.17
CA ALA A 431 22.92 0.64 21.52
C ALA A 431 22.51 2.10 21.17
N ASN A 432 21.36 2.33 20.52
CA ASN A 432 21.00 3.62 19.92
C ASN A 432 19.65 4.22 20.40
N LYS A 433 19.03 3.71 21.47
CA LYS A 433 17.81 4.32 22.03
C LYS A 433 18.15 5.49 22.95
N VAL A 434 17.47 6.62 22.75
CA VAL A 434 17.58 7.80 23.63
C VAL A 434 16.25 8.01 24.35
N TYR A 435 16.24 7.89 25.67
CA TYR A 435 15.05 8.03 26.51
C TYR A 435 14.81 9.48 26.94
N TYR A 436 13.54 9.85 27.18
CA TYR A 436 13.13 11.19 27.57
C TYR A 436 12.08 11.16 28.68
N THR A 437 12.31 11.97 29.72
CA THR A 437 11.38 12.10 30.84
C THR A 437 10.67 13.46 30.80
N LEU A 438 9.34 13.43 30.97
CA LEU A 438 8.49 14.62 31.04
C LEU A 438 8.73 15.38 32.36
N GLN A 439 8.96 16.68 32.27
CA GLN A 439 9.11 17.59 33.40
C GLN A 439 7.77 18.29 33.73
N HIS A 440 7.70 18.88 34.93
CA HIS A 440 6.49 19.60 35.39
C HIS A 440 6.10 20.81 34.52
N ASP A 441 7.04 21.37 33.76
CA ASP A 441 6.81 22.50 32.84
C ASP A 441 6.37 22.05 31.43
N GLY A 442 6.23 20.74 31.20
CA GLY A 442 5.87 20.16 29.90
C GLY A 442 7.04 19.96 28.94
N SER A 443 8.27 20.27 29.36
CA SER A 443 9.49 19.97 28.60
C SER A 443 9.97 18.53 28.82
N PHE A 444 10.83 18.06 27.93
CA PHE A 444 11.44 16.74 28.03
C PHE A 444 12.95 16.86 28.18
N VAL A 445 13.51 16.05 29.07
CA VAL A 445 14.96 15.97 29.30
C VAL A 445 15.43 14.55 28.99
N LYS A 446 16.60 14.42 28.37
CA LYS A 446 17.22 13.12 28.11
C LYS A 446 17.43 12.37 29.42
N SER A 447 17.04 11.10 29.43
CA SER A 447 17.15 10.18 30.56
C SER A 447 18.11 9.06 30.21
N GLU A 448 18.94 8.65 31.17
CA GLU A 448 19.74 7.42 31.08
C GLU A 448 18.92 6.18 31.47
N VAL A 449 17.78 6.39 32.11
CA VAL A 449 16.84 5.34 32.54
C VAL A 449 15.71 5.23 31.52
N GLU A 450 15.26 3.99 31.29
CA GLU A 450 14.10 3.68 30.44
C GLU A 450 12.85 4.45 30.89
N SER A 451 12.16 5.05 29.93
CA SER A 451 10.98 5.90 30.12
C SER A 451 9.94 5.63 29.04
N ASP A 452 8.70 6.05 29.27
CA ASP A 452 7.58 5.84 28.34
C ASP A 452 7.79 6.51 26.96
N LEU A 453 8.67 7.51 26.86
CA LEU A 453 9.08 8.16 25.62
C LEU A 453 10.54 7.85 25.27
N TYR A 454 10.78 7.40 24.04
CA TYR A 454 12.13 7.22 23.51
C TYR A 454 12.23 7.62 22.03
N SER A 455 13.43 7.99 21.59
CA SER A 455 13.75 8.27 20.18
C SER A 455 14.58 7.12 19.61
N HIS A 456 14.20 6.65 18.43
CA HIS A 456 14.90 5.60 17.70
C HIS A 456 14.59 5.72 16.20
N ASN A 457 15.57 5.43 15.33
CA ASN A 457 15.39 5.45 13.87
C ASN A 457 14.64 6.69 13.31
N ASN A 458 14.96 7.91 13.77
CA ASN A 458 14.26 9.15 13.38
C ASN A 458 12.72 9.13 13.62
N CYS A 459 12.27 8.47 14.69
CA CYS A 459 10.91 8.51 15.19
C CYS A 459 10.89 8.71 16.72
N TYR A 460 9.84 9.33 17.24
CA TYR A 460 9.54 9.33 18.67
C TYR A 460 8.53 8.23 18.99
N PHE A 461 8.80 7.40 19.99
CA PHE A 461 7.94 6.29 20.40
C PHE A 461 7.38 6.54 21.79
N VAL A 462 6.06 6.38 21.94
CA VAL A 462 5.37 6.36 23.23
C VAL A 462 4.87 4.94 23.48
N SER A 463 5.28 4.33 24.59
CA SER A 463 4.91 2.95 24.92
C SER A 463 3.52 2.86 25.54
N ALA A 464 2.64 2.08 24.92
CA ALA A 464 1.28 1.80 25.38
C ALA A 464 1.18 0.38 25.97
N THR A 465 0.70 0.29 27.21
CA THR A 465 0.49 -0.98 27.92
C THR A 465 -0.99 -1.35 28.04
N ARG A 466 -1.28 -2.65 28.21
CA ARG A 466 -2.61 -3.15 28.62
C ARG A 466 -2.82 -3.08 30.13
N GLU A 467 -1.74 -3.02 30.89
CA GLU A 467 -1.79 -3.05 32.35
C GLU A 467 -2.42 -1.76 32.89
N LEU A 468 -3.36 -1.92 33.81
CA LEU A 468 -4.05 -0.85 34.51
C LEU A 468 -3.37 -0.61 35.87
N ASP A 469 -3.13 0.65 36.20
CA ASP A 469 -2.81 1.04 37.57
C ASP A 469 -4.08 1.11 38.45
N GLU A 470 -3.89 1.20 39.78
CA GLU A 470 -5.01 1.25 40.72
C GLU A 470 -5.94 2.45 40.50
N SER A 471 -5.41 3.57 40.02
CA SER A 471 -6.19 4.78 39.74
C SER A 471 -7.08 4.60 38.50
N GLU A 472 -6.56 3.93 37.47
CA GLU A 472 -7.25 3.60 36.24
C GLU A 472 -8.35 2.56 36.51
N ILE A 473 -8.07 1.52 37.30
CA ILE A 473 -9.08 0.52 37.72
C ILE A 473 -10.25 1.20 38.45
N ASN A 474 -9.94 2.11 39.38
CA ASN A 474 -10.96 2.83 40.13
C ASN A 474 -11.78 3.75 39.21
N THR A 475 -11.14 4.45 38.28
CA THR A 475 -11.80 5.32 37.30
C THR A 475 -12.70 4.52 36.37
N LEU A 476 -12.23 3.36 35.89
CA LEU A 476 -13.02 2.45 35.07
C LEU A 476 -14.25 1.92 35.84
N LYS A 477 -14.09 1.56 37.11
CA LYS A 477 -15.19 1.13 38.00
C LYS A 477 -16.24 2.22 38.15
N GLN A 478 -15.81 3.47 38.32
CA GLN A 478 -16.72 4.61 38.41
C GLN A 478 -17.48 4.83 37.10
N LYS A 479 -16.79 4.83 35.95
CA LYS A 479 -17.41 4.97 34.62
C LYS A 479 -18.43 3.87 34.34
N ALA A 480 -18.09 2.62 34.65
CA ALA A 480 -19.01 1.50 34.52
C ALA A 480 -20.26 1.69 35.39
N LYS A 481 -20.12 2.07 36.67
CA LYS A 481 -21.26 2.37 37.55
C LYS A 481 -22.13 3.55 37.07
N LEU A 482 -21.53 4.48 36.33
CA LEU A 482 -22.21 5.68 35.85
C LEU A 482 -23.02 5.43 34.58
N TYR A 483 -22.45 4.66 33.64
CA TYR A 483 -22.98 4.51 32.29
C TYR A 483 -23.57 3.12 31.97
N ALA A 484 -23.15 2.06 32.65
CA ALA A 484 -23.80 0.76 32.51
C ALA A 484 -25.17 0.80 33.21
N VAL A 485 -26.28 0.66 32.47
CA VAL A 485 -27.62 0.43 33.05
C VAL A 485 -27.69 -1.04 33.48
N ALA A 486 -26.86 -1.38 34.47
CA ALA A 486 -26.77 -2.69 35.08
C ALA A 486 -26.85 -2.55 36.60
N ASP A 487 -27.24 -3.62 37.28
CA ASP A 487 -27.33 -3.62 38.73
C ASP A 487 -25.93 -3.42 39.36
N LYS A 488 -25.86 -2.56 40.38
CA LYS A 488 -24.62 -2.25 41.09
C LYS A 488 -23.99 -3.49 41.73
N GLU A 489 -24.82 -4.44 42.15
CA GLU A 489 -24.35 -5.74 42.66
C GLU A 489 -23.66 -6.56 41.58
N GLY A 490 -24.20 -6.59 40.36
CA GLY A 490 -23.59 -7.27 39.21
C GLY A 490 -22.25 -6.67 38.80
N ILE A 491 -22.14 -5.33 38.78
CA ILE A 491 -20.87 -4.64 38.53
C ILE A 491 -19.85 -4.95 39.64
N ASN A 492 -20.25 -4.87 40.92
CA ASN A 492 -19.31 -5.16 42.01
C ASN A 492 -18.82 -6.61 41.96
N LYS A 493 -19.69 -7.58 41.66
CA LYS A 493 -19.31 -9.00 41.52
C LYS A 493 -18.25 -9.21 40.43
N ILE A 494 -18.36 -8.56 39.28
CA ILE A 494 -17.33 -8.65 38.22
C ILE A 494 -15.99 -8.09 38.72
N TRP A 495 -16.01 -6.97 39.43
CA TRP A 495 -14.78 -6.39 39.98
C TRP A 495 -14.15 -7.27 41.06
N ASP A 496 -14.96 -7.97 41.85
CA ASP A 496 -14.47 -8.94 42.83
C ASP A 496 -13.90 -10.18 42.13
N GLU A 497 -14.53 -10.67 41.04
CA GLU A 497 -14.02 -11.78 40.21
C GLU A 497 -12.71 -11.42 39.48
N LEU A 498 -12.55 -10.16 39.07
CA LEU A 498 -11.35 -9.62 38.41
C LEU A 498 -10.30 -9.10 39.42
N SER A 499 -10.48 -9.32 40.72
CA SER A 499 -9.54 -8.83 41.72
C SER A 499 -8.12 -9.37 41.47
N GLY A 500 -7.14 -8.48 41.39
CA GLY A 500 -5.76 -8.83 41.06
C GLY A 500 -5.45 -8.92 39.56
N ASN A 501 -6.45 -8.79 38.69
CA ASN A 501 -6.21 -8.63 37.25
C ASN A 501 -5.89 -7.18 36.92
N VAL A 502 -4.91 -6.99 36.03
CA VAL A 502 -4.45 -5.67 35.56
C VAL A 502 -4.71 -5.47 34.06
N ASP A 503 -5.12 -6.47 33.29
CA ASP A 503 -5.34 -6.32 31.85
C ASP A 503 -6.68 -5.63 31.55
N ILE A 504 -6.62 -4.43 30.98
CA ILE A 504 -7.79 -3.63 30.58
C ILE A 504 -8.75 -4.38 29.67
N PHE A 505 -8.24 -5.26 28.79
CA PHE A 505 -9.07 -5.99 27.85
C PHE A 505 -10.04 -6.95 28.57
N GLU A 506 -9.59 -7.58 29.66
CA GLU A 506 -10.43 -8.48 30.45
C GLU A 506 -11.57 -7.73 31.14
N TYR A 507 -11.29 -6.53 31.68
CA TYR A 507 -12.32 -5.68 32.27
C TYR A 507 -13.37 -5.26 31.22
N PHE A 508 -12.95 -4.79 30.05
CA PHE A 508 -13.88 -4.40 28.99
C PHE A 508 -14.70 -5.58 28.46
N TYR A 509 -14.06 -6.73 28.26
CA TYR A 509 -14.74 -7.94 27.81
C TYR A 509 -15.85 -8.36 28.79
N ARG A 510 -15.56 -8.38 30.10
CA ARG A 510 -16.56 -8.69 31.14
C ARG A 510 -17.66 -7.63 31.23
N LEU A 511 -17.31 -6.35 31.04
CA LEU A 511 -18.28 -5.25 31.00
C LEU A 511 -19.25 -5.36 29.82
N ILE A 512 -18.76 -5.67 28.62
CA ILE A 512 -19.59 -5.88 27.43
C ILE A 512 -20.59 -7.02 27.66
N ILE A 513 -20.15 -8.12 28.29
CA ILE A 513 -21.01 -9.25 28.66
C ILE A 513 -22.12 -8.82 29.63
N LEU A 514 -21.80 -8.01 30.64
CA LEU A 514 -22.75 -7.54 31.64
C LEU A 514 -23.80 -6.57 31.08
N ILE A 515 -23.40 -5.68 30.18
CA ILE A 515 -24.25 -4.61 29.63
C ILE A 515 -25.22 -5.15 28.55
N ARG A 516 -25.02 -6.38 28.07
CA ARG A 516 -25.87 -7.01 27.06
C ARG A 516 -27.28 -7.33 27.62
N PRO A 517 -28.36 -7.08 26.85
CA PRO A 517 -29.67 -7.66 27.15
C PRO A 517 -29.55 -9.20 27.26
N LYS A 518 -30.05 -9.77 28.36
CA LYS A 518 -29.84 -11.19 28.73
C LYS A 518 -30.13 -12.17 27.58
N LEU A 519 -29.06 -12.71 27.00
CA LEU A 519 -28.92 -14.11 26.59
C LEU A 519 -27.46 -14.57 26.82
N GLU A 520 -27.28 -15.11 28.03
CA GLU A 520 -26.31 -16.03 28.63
C GLU A 520 -24.99 -16.46 27.92
N ALA A 521 -23.88 -15.95 28.49
CA ALA A 521 -22.76 -16.71 29.09
C ALA A 521 -21.79 -17.53 28.20
N GLY A 522 -20.79 -16.84 27.63
CA GLY A 522 -19.45 -17.36 27.30
C GLY A 522 -19.21 -17.46 25.79
N LEU A 523 -18.12 -16.87 25.26
CA LEU A 523 -17.79 -16.86 23.82
C LEU A 523 -17.99 -18.24 23.16
N SER A 524 -17.57 -19.32 23.83
CA SER A 524 -17.73 -20.69 23.33
C SER A 524 -19.17 -21.22 23.42
N ARG A 525 -19.98 -20.76 24.38
CA ARG A 525 -21.42 -21.08 24.47
C ARG A 525 -22.21 -20.24 23.47
N GLU A 526 -21.88 -18.97 23.29
CA GLU A 526 -22.44 -18.08 22.26
C GLU A 526 -22.16 -18.62 20.87
N GLN A 527 -20.90 -18.91 20.53
CA GLN A 527 -20.53 -19.53 19.25
C GLN A 527 -21.27 -20.84 19.04
N ARG A 528 -21.34 -21.72 20.06
CA ARG A 528 -22.10 -23.00 19.93
C ARG A 528 -23.61 -22.79 19.76
N LEU A 529 -24.22 -21.85 20.48
CA LEU A 529 -25.66 -21.59 20.40
C LEU A 529 -26.04 -20.90 19.09
N VAL A 530 -25.27 -19.91 18.66
CA VAL A 530 -25.43 -19.21 17.38
C VAL A 530 -25.17 -20.18 16.22
N ASN A 531 -24.07 -20.95 16.23
CA ASN A 531 -23.82 -21.95 15.20
C ASN A 531 -24.92 -23.02 15.17
N ARG A 532 -25.44 -23.47 16.31
CA ARG A 532 -26.58 -24.41 16.35
C ARG A 532 -27.85 -23.77 15.79
N TYR A 533 -28.12 -22.51 16.11
CA TYR A 533 -29.27 -21.78 15.59
C TYR A 533 -29.16 -21.58 14.07
N ILE A 534 -28.01 -21.12 13.58
CA ILE A 534 -27.75 -20.90 12.16
C ILE A 534 -27.82 -22.23 11.41
N ARG A 535 -27.18 -23.30 11.87
CA ARG A 535 -27.29 -24.64 11.26
C ARG A 535 -28.75 -25.11 11.17
N LYS A 536 -29.55 -24.84 12.21
CA LYS A 536 -31.00 -25.13 12.18
C LYS A 536 -31.76 -24.26 11.17
N GLN A 537 -31.39 -22.99 10.98
CA GLN A 537 -32.00 -22.15 9.95
C GLN A 537 -31.56 -22.57 8.54
N LEU A 538 -30.27 -22.89 8.36
CA LEU A 538 -29.70 -23.40 7.11
C LEU A 538 -30.37 -24.70 6.65
N SER A 539 -30.70 -25.60 7.57
CA SER A 539 -31.44 -26.83 7.25
C SER A 539 -32.92 -26.61 6.93
N LEU A 540 -33.47 -25.43 7.23
CA LEU A 540 -34.82 -25.02 6.86
C LEU A 540 -34.85 -24.30 5.50
N LEU A 541 -33.79 -23.60 5.10
CA LEU A 541 -33.63 -22.80 3.86
C LEU A 541 -33.53 -23.64 2.55
N GLY A 542 -34.16 -24.81 2.50
CA GLY A 542 -34.18 -25.69 1.33
C GLY A 542 -35.39 -26.62 1.23
N LYS A 543 -36.33 -26.55 2.18
CA LYS A 543 -37.56 -27.35 2.17
C LYS A 543 -38.67 -26.56 1.47
N LYS A 544 -39.31 -27.16 0.46
CA LYS A 544 -40.49 -26.55 -0.18
C LYS A 544 -41.63 -26.44 0.83
N GLU A 545 -42.48 -25.41 0.71
CA GLU A 545 -43.62 -25.16 1.62
C GLU A 545 -44.56 -26.39 1.79
N ASP A 546 -44.61 -27.29 0.80
CA ASP A 546 -45.39 -28.53 0.88
C ASP A 546 -44.83 -29.58 1.87
N GLU A 547 -43.59 -29.42 2.35
CA GLU A 547 -42.94 -30.27 3.35
C GLU A 547 -42.82 -29.62 4.74
N VAL A 548 -43.42 -28.44 4.93
CA VAL A 548 -43.51 -27.81 6.25
C VAL A 548 -44.58 -28.55 7.06
N TYR A 549 -44.12 -29.43 7.94
CA TYR A 549 -44.92 -30.21 8.87
C TYR A 549 -46.10 -29.40 9.45
N ASN A 550 -47.32 -29.88 9.21
CA ASN A 550 -48.54 -29.36 9.81
C ASN A 550 -48.35 -29.29 11.34
N PRO A 551 -48.59 -28.14 12.03
CA PRO A 551 -48.45 -28.01 13.49
C PRO A 551 -49.21 -29.08 14.29
N LEU A 552 -50.24 -29.68 13.68
CA LEU A 552 -50.96 -30.83 14.20
C LEU A 552 -50.05 -32.07 14.40
N PHE A 553 -49.06 -32.31 13.54
CA PHE A 553 -48.13 -33.45 13.61
C PHE A 553 -47.14 -33.35 14.78
N GLU A 554 -46.58 -32.17 15.06
CA GLU A 554 -45.74 -31.96 16.25
C GLU A 554 -46.55 -32.08 17.55
N ALA A 555 -47.81 -31.64 17.54
CA ALA A 555 -48.72 -31.78 18.67
C ALA A 555 -49.06 -33.26 18.95
N LEU A 556 -49.28 -34.08 17.92
CA LEU A 556 -49.54 -35.52 18.03
C LEU A 556 -48.32 -36.29 18.57
N LYS A 557 -47.10 -35.91 18.17
CA LYS A 557 -45.85 -36.47 18.70
C LYS A 557 -45.66 -36.14 20.19
N LYS A 558 -45.94 -34.88 20.60
CA LYS A 558 -45.92 -34.48 22.02
C LYS A 558 -47.00 -35.16 22.86
N ALA A 559 -48.10 -35.59 22.24
CA ALA A 559 -49.19 -36.31 22.88
C ALA A 559 -48.94 -37.84 23.02
N GLY A 560 -47.81 -38.37 22.51
CA GLY A 560 -47.44 -39.78 22.68
C GLY A 560 -48.18 -40.76 21.77
N ILE A 561 -48.72 -40.29 20.64
CA ILE A 561 -49.44 -41.13 19.68
C ILE A 561 -48.43 -41.74 18.69
N PRO A 562 -48.35 -43.08 18.53
CA PRO A 562 -47.39 -43.72 17.64
C PRO A 562 -47.75 -43.49 16.16
N LEU A 563 -46.76 -43.18 15.34
CA LEU A 563 -46.89 -42.90 13.90
C LEU A 563 -46.54 -44.15 13.07
N ASN A 564 -47.11 -44.25 11.86
CA ASN A 564 -46.87 -45.37 10.93
C ASN A 564 -45.40 -45.44 10.46
N GLU A 565 -44.91 -46.65 10.16
CA GLU A 565 -43.53 -46.95 9.75
C GLU A 565 -43.05 -46.17 8.51
N GLU A 566 -43.95 -45.81 7.58
CA GLU A 566 -43.61 -44.97 6.42
C GLU A 566 -43.23 -43.53 6.80
N ALA A 567 -43.83 -42.98 7.87
CA ALA A 567 -43.52 -41.64 8.38
C ALA A 567 -42.24 -41.64 9.25
N GLN A 568 -41.83 -42.79 9.78
CA GLN A 568 -40.55 -42.95 10.47
C GLN A 568 -39.38 -43.06 9.49
N LYS A 569 -39.55 -43.74 8.35
CA LYS A 569 -38.50 -43.84 7.31
C LYS A 569 -38.18 -42.51 6.61
N THR A 570 -39.16 -41.61 6.43
CA THR A 570 -38.94 -40.25 5.89
C THR A 570 -38.29 -39.29 6.90
N LEU A 571 -38.13 -39.69 8.16
CA LEU A 571 -37.44 -38.92 9.21
C LEU A 571 -35.98 -39.34 9.40
N GLU A 572 -35.58 -40.52 8.92
CA GLU A 572 -34.23 -41.06 9.09
C GLU A 572 -33.33 -40.85 7.86
N ASP A 573 -33.92 -40.67 6.66
CA ASP A 573 -33.22 -40.27 5.44
C ASP A 573 -33.50 -38.78 5.11
N ASP A 574 -32.43 -38.01 4.91
CA ASP A 574 -32.34 -36.59 4.46
C ASP A 574 -31.99 -35.51 5.51
N GLU A 575 -30.85 -35.67 6.19
CA GLU A 575 -29.97 -34.54 6.57
C GLU A 575 -28.86 -34.39 5.52
N VAL A 576 -29.18 -33.95 4.30
CA VAL A 576 -28.16 -33.49 3.35
C VAL A 576 -27.75 -32.07 3.77
N ASP A 577 -26.72 -31.95 4.60
CA ASP A 577 -26.12 -30.65 4.95
C ASP A 577 -25.56 -29.98 3.67
N VAL A 578 -26.28 -29.04 3.08
CA VAL A 578 -25.85 -28.28 1.88
C VAL A 578 -24.72 -27.28 2.20
N TYR A 579 -24.62 -26.86 3.48
CA TYR A 579 -23.73 -25.78 3.92
C TYR A 579 -22.67 -26.21 4.95
N ASP A 580 -21.46 -25.64 4.87
CA ASP A 580 -20.34 -25.82 5.78
C ASP A 580 -20.00 -24.52 6.54
N LEU A 581 -20.74 -24.29 7.63
CA LEU A 581 -20.56 -23.12 8.49
C LEU A 581 -19.20 -23.12 9.22
N ASP A 582 -18.59 -24.28 9.44
CA ASP A 582 -17.30 -24.35 10.13
C ASP A 582 -16.21 -23.81 9.22
N LYS A 583 -16.21 -24.24 7.96
CA LYS A 583 -15.26 -23.77 6.94
C LYS A 583 -15.40 -22.28 6.64
N PHE A 584 -16.63 -21.77 6.54
CA PHE A 584 -16.92 -20.32 6.47
C PHE A 584 -16.23 -19.56 7.61
N ASN A 585 -16.46 -19.97 8.86
CA ASN A 585 -15.89 -19.29 10.03
C ASN A 585 -14.36 -19.44 10.11
N ILE A 586 -13.81 -20.62 9.79
CA ILE A 586 -12.36 -20.86 9.83
C ILE A 586 -11.64 -19.99 8.79
N CYS A 587 -12.17 -19.90 7.56
CA CYS A 587 -11.60 -19.05 6.52
C CYS A 587 -11.50 -17.59 7.01
N ILE A 588 -12.61 -17.03 7.49
CA ILE A 588 -12.64 -15.64 7.97
C ILE A 588 -11.69 -15.45 9.17
N ALA A 589 -11.61 -16.43 10.07
CA ALA A 589 -10.70 -16.38 11.22
C ALA A 589 -9.22 -16.40 10.78
N MET A 590 -8.87 -17.18 9.75
CA MET A 590 -7.50 -17.27 9.21
C MET A 590 -7.00 -15.96 8.58
N PHE A 591 -7.88 -15.18 7.94
CA PHE A 591 -7.54 -13.83 7.51
C PHE A 591 -7.51 -12.85 8.70
N SER A 592 -8.55 -12.89 9.54
CA SER A 592 -8.76 -11.90 10.60
C SER A 592 -7.70 -11.94 11.70
N ARG A 593 -7.06 -13.10 11.96
CA ARG A 593 -5.92 -13.20 12.90
C ARG A 593 -4.77 -12.26 12.53
N PHE A 594 -4.58 -11.97 11.23
CA PHE A 594 -3.55 -11.06 10.73
C PHE A 594 -4.10 -9.66 10.44
N LYS A 595 -5.34 -9.37 10.85
CA LYS A 595 -6.08 -8.16 10.47
C LYS A 595 -6.31 -8.02 8.96
N LEU A 596 -6.24 -9.14 8.22
CA LEU A 596 -6.61 -9.19 6.81
C LEU A 596 -8.13 -9.35 6.68
N ASP A 597 -8.67 -8.77 5.62
CA ASP A 597 -10.07 -8.92 5.25
C ASP A 597 -10.29 -10.15 4.37
N THR A 598 -11.43 -10.81 4.56
CA THR A 598 -11.86 -11.91 3.69
C THR A 598 -12.85 -11.36 2.67
N PRO A 599 -12.55 -11.41 1.35
CA PRO A 599 -13.52 -11.04 0.32
C PRO A 599 -14.84 -11.77 0.51
N TYR A 600 -15.98 -11.07 0.39
CA TYR A 600 -17.28 -11.69 0.62
C TYR A 600 -17.53 -12.88 -0.32
N SER A 601 -17.08 -12.77 -1.57
CA SER A 601 -17.18 -13.80 -2.59
C SER A 601 -16.44 -15.07 -2.15
N LEU A 602 -15.24 -14.93 -1.57
CA LEU A 602 -14.49 -16.04 -1.01
C LEU A 602 -15.18 -16.66 0.20
N ALA A 603 -15.65 -15.83 1.14
CA ALA A 603 -16.31 -16.29 2.36
C ALA A 603 -17.56 -17.12 2.03
N LEU A 604 -18.45 -16.61 1.16
CA LEU A 604 -19.66 -17.32 0.76
C LEU A 604 -19.37 -18.63 0.03
N ARG A 605 -18.29 -18.70 -0.75
CA ARG A 605 -17.86 -19.95 -1.39
C ARG A 605 -17.42 -21.00 -0.38
N MET A 606 -16.72 -20.58 0.67
CA MET A 606 -16.32 -21.45 1.76
C MET A 606 -17.51 -21.99 2.58
N LEU A 607 -18.72 -21.45 2.39
CA LEU A 607 -19.94 -21.96 3.02
C LEU A 607 -20.58 -23.12 2.23
N CYS A 608 -20.29 -23.32 0.94
CA CYS A 608 -20.99 -24.32 0.13
C CYS A 608 -20.25 -25.68 0.13
N LYS A 609 -20.96 -26.80 0.33
CA LYS A 609 -20.36 -28.15 0.25
C LYS A 609 -20.27 -28.73 -1.16
N ASN A 610 -21.16 -28.33 -2.07
CA ASN A 610 -21.20 -28.83 -3.45
C ASN A 610 -20.59 -27.83 -4.43
N GLU A 611 -19.48 -28.22 -5.07
CA GLU A 611 -18.81 -27.44 -6.12
C GLU A 611 -19.72 -27.16 -7.35
N ASN A 612 -20.73 -28.01 -7.59
CA ASN A 612 -21.66 -27.87 -8.72
C ASN A 612 -22.84 -26.90 -8.49
N ASP A 613 -23.13 -26.55 -7.24
CA ASP A 613 -24.19 -25.59 -6.85
C ASP A 613 -23.73 -24.13 -6.86
N PHE A 614 -22.44 -23.95 -7.12
CA PHE A 614 -21.70 -22.68 -7.13
C PHE A 614 -22.19 -21.68 -8.20
N PHE A 615 -23.00 -22.11 -9.16
CA PHE A 615 -23.34 -21.34 -10.35
C PHE A 615 -24.84 -21.01 -10.49
N GLY A 616 -25.56 -20.82 -9.39
CA GLY A 616 -26.94 -20.32 -9.40
C GLY A 616 -27.98 -21.28 -10.02
N LYS A 617 -27.60 -22.53 -10.30
CA LYS A 617 -28.55 -23.55 -10.82
C LYS A 617 -29.42 -24.14 -9.73
N SER A 618 -28.93 -24.22 -8.49
CA SER A 618 -29.78 -24.48 -7.33
C SER A 618 -30.28 -23.16 -6.78
N GLY A 619 -31.53 -23.11 -6.33
CA GLY A 619 -32.14 -21.92 -5.72
C GLY A 619 -31.49 -21.47 -4.39
N VAL A 620 -30.31 -21.99 -4.05
CA VAL A 620 -29.55 -21.83 -2.81
C VAL A 620 -28.77 -20.51 -2.80
N TYR A 621 -28.21 -20.10 -3.93
CA TYR A 621 -27.46 -18.83 -4.07
C TYR A 621 -28.35 -17.58 -4.22
N ASN A 622 -29.66 -17.76 -4.42
CA ASN A 622 -30.63 -16.66 -4.58
C ASN A 622 -31.37 -16.35 -3.28
N ASP A 623 -30.95 -16.92 -2.15
CA ASP A 623 -31.66 -16.78 -0.89
C ASP A 623 -31.18 -15.54 -0.12
N TYR A 624 -31.81 -14.40 -0.38
CA TYR A 624 -31.57 -13.16 0.38
C TYR A 624 -31.71 -13.39 1.90
N GLU A 625 -32.54 -14.36 2.34
CA GLU A 625 -32.64 -14.69 3.75
C GLU A 625 -31.39 -15.36 4.30
N LEU A 626 -30.72 -16.23 3.53
CA LEU A 626 -29.41 -16.79 3.87
C LEU A 626 -28.38 -15.68 4.08
N PHE A 627 -28.31 -14.74 3.14
CA PHE A 627 -27.35 -13.64 3.23
C PHE A 627 -27.64 -12.73 4.43
N ARG A 628 -28.91 -12.39 4.68
CA ARG A 628 -29.33 -11.64 5.87
C ARG A 628 -28.99 -12.41 7.16
N LEU A 629 -29.16 -13.72 7.18
CA LEU A 629 -28.82 -14.57 8.33
C LEU A 629 -27.33 -14.46 8.66
N LEU A 630 -26.45 -14.60 7.67
CA LEU A 630 -24.99 -14.59 7.84
C LEU A 630 -24.46 -13.20 8.26
N THR A 631 -25.05 -12.12 7.73
CA THR A 631 -24.59 -10.75 7.99
C THR A 631 -25.18 -10.11 9.24
N SER A 632 -26.36 -10.55 9.71
CA SER A 632 -27.04 -9.94 10.86
C SER A 632 -27.06 -10.79 12.13
N GLN A 633 -26.91 -12.12 12.03
CA GLN A 633 -27.05 -13.03 13.19
C GLN A 633 -25.71 -13.53 13.75
N ILE A 634 -24.60 -13.39 13.00
CA ILE A 634 -23.26 -13.77 13.46
C ILE A 634 -22.57 -12.57 14.13
N ASN A 635 -22.82 -12.37 15.42
CA ASN A 635 -22.37 -11.15 16.13
C ASN A 635 -20.84 -11.00 16.31
N TYR A 636 -20.04 -12.04 16.05
CA TYR A 636 -18.57 -11.99 16.17
C TYR A 636 -17.87 -11.84 14.81
N ILE A 637 -18.62 -11.87 13.71
CA ILE A 637 -18.13 -11.60 12.36
C ILE A 637 -18.85 -10.36 11.85
N HIS A 638 -18.08 -9.33 11.54
CA HIS A 638 -18.58 -8.10 10.94
C HIS A 638 -18.55 -8.24 9.43
N TYR A 639 -19.62 -7.74 8.81
CA TYR A 639 -19.74 -7.59 7.38
C TYR A 639 -19.86 -6.11 7.04
N PHE A 640 -18.98 -5.58 6.20
CA PHE A 640 -18.96 -4.16 5.88
C PHE A 640 -18.36 -3.90 4.48
N GLU A 641 -18.62 -2.70 3.98
CA GLU A 641 -18.00 -2.16 2.76
C GLU A 641 -16.65 -1.53 3.12
N GLN A 642 -15.59 -1.98 2.46
CA GLN A 642 -14.29 -1.34 2.48
C GLN A 642 -14.32 -0.02 1.72
N ILE A 643 -13.24 0.70 1.95
CA ILE A 643 -12.92 2.01 1.41
C ILE A 643 -13.00 2.09 -0.13
N ASP A 644 -12.68 1.01 -0.82
CA ASP A 644 -12.67 0.92 -2.30
C ASP A 644 -13.97 0.34 -2.89
N GLY A 645 -15.02 0.22 -2.07
CA GLY A 645 -16.31 -0.34 -2.45
C GLY A 645 -16.38 -1.87 -2.43
N LYS A 646 -15.31 -2.55 -1.99
CA LYS A 646 -15.31 -4.02 -1.84
C LYS A 646 -16.00 -4.44 -0.56
N TYR A 647 -16.77 -5.52 -0.61
CA TYR A 647 -17.42 -6.04 0.59
C TYR A 647 -16.61 -7.17 1.23
N VAL A 648 -16.45 -7.13 2.54
CA VAL A 648 -15.59 -8.07 3.26
C VAL A 648 -16.20 -8.58 4.56
N PHE A 649 -15.74 -9.75 4.98
CA PHE A 649 -15.96 -10.29 6.31
C PHE A 649 -14.69 -10.20 7.16
N ARG A 650 -14.86 -9.86 8.43
CA ARG A 650 -13.78 -9.84 9.43
C ARG A 650 -14.30 -10.24 10.81
N PHE A 651 -13.51 -10.95 11.60
CA PHE A 651 -13.79 -11.07 13.04
C PHE A 651 -13.68 -9.70 13.71
N ARG A 652 -14.49 -9.47 14.75
CA ARG A 652 -14.47 -8.24 15.54
C ARG A 652 -13.10 -7.85 16.09
N SER A 653 -12.24 -8.84 16.38
CA SER A 653 -10.84 -8.59 16.72
C SER A 653 -9.94 -9.74 16.30
N THR A 654 -8.65 -9.45 16.10
CA THR A 654 -7.63 -10.46 15.77
C THR A 654 -7.51 -11.52 16.87
N LEU A 655 -7.63 -11.12 18.14
CA LEU A 655 -7.58 -12.03 19.28
C LEU A 655 -8.79 -12.98 19.32
N GLU A 656 -9.98 -12.52 18.95
CA GLU A 656 -11.16 -13.40 18.85
C GLU A 656 -11.02 -14.44 17.74
N ALA A 657 -10.44 -14.05 16.61
CA ALA A 657 -10.11 -14.99 15.54
C ALA A 657 -9.13 -16.06 16.03
N GLU A 658 -8.08 -15.67 16.77
CA GLU A 658 -7.15 -16.63 17.37
C GLU A 658 -7.82 -17.56 18.39
N ILE A 659 -8.65 -16.99 19.29
CA ILE A 659 -9.39 -17.77 20.29
C ILE A 659 -10.33 -18.75 19.58
N PHE A 660 -10.96 -18.34 18.48
CA PHE A 660 -11.81 -19.21 17.66
C PHE A 660 -11.01 -20.39 17.09
N LEU A 661 -9.86 -20.13 16.44
CA LEU A 661 -9.01 -21.18 15.88
C LEU A 661 -8.52 -22.15 16.96
N LYS A 662 -8.09 -21.62 18.12
CA LYS A 662 -7.61 -22.41 19.28
C LYS A 662 -8.73 -23.26 19.90
N ASN A 663 -9.92 -22.68 20.10
CA ASN A 663 -11.06 -23.36 20.73
C ASN A 663 -11.69 -24.45 19.86
N ASN A 664 -11.68 -24.26 18.54
CA ASN A 664 -12.18 -25.25 17.58
C ASN A 664 -11.12 -26.28 17.17
N GLN A 665 -9.94 -26.26 17.80
CA GLN A 665 -8.85 -27.21 17.55
C GLN A 665 -8.47 -27.31 16.07
N VAL A 666 -8.45 -26.18 15.36
CA VAL A 666 -8.11 -26.14 13.93
C VAL A 666 -6.63 -26.47 13.78
N SER A 667 -6.35 -27.68 13.29
CA SER A 667 -4.97 -28.15 13.06
C SER A 667 -4.27 -27.35 11.96
N GLU A 668 -2.95 -27.39 11.97
CA GLU A 668 -2.10 -26.81 10.92
C GLU A 668 -2.42 -27.41 9.55
N ASP A 669 -2.71 -28.71 9.50
CA ASP A 669 -3.11 -29.42 8.28
C ASP A 669 -4.42 -28.88 7.73
N LYS A 670 -5.40 -28.58 8.59
CA LYS A 670 -6.66 -27.99 8.17
C LYS A 670 -6.48 -26.56 7.65
N GLN A 671 -5.56 -25.80 8.23
CA GLN A 671 -5.22 -24.46 7.73
C GLN A 671 -4.61 -24.53 6.31
N ILE A 672 -3.69 -25.47 6.08
CA ILE A 672 -3.09 -25.68 4.74
C ILE A 672 -4.15 -26.13 3.73
N GLU A 673 -5.03 -27.06 4.12
CA GLU A 673 -6.15 -27.52 3.27
C GLU A 673 -7.01 -26.34 2.79
N ILE A 674 -7.38 -25.43 3.70
CA ILE A 674 -8.16 -24.24 3.37
C ILE A 674 -7.37 -23.31 2.42
N ILE A 675 -6.06 -23.10 2.64
CA ILE A 675 -5.24 -22.27 1.72
C ILE A 675 -5.23 -22.85 0.31
N LEU A 676 -5.03 -24.17 0.17
CA LEU A 676 -5.04 -24.85 -1.12
C LEU A 676 -6.39 -24.73 -1.83
N GLU A 677 -7.46 -24.75 -1.06
CA GLU A 677 -8.81 -24.59 -1.57
C GLU A 677 -9.11 -23.16 -2.03
N ILE A 678 -8.65 -22.13 -1.30
CA ILE A 678 -8.71 -20.74 -1.76
C ILE A 678 -8.04 -20.62 -3.15
N ILE A 679 -6.86 -21.23 -3.33
CA ILE A 679 -6.13 -21.22 -4.61
C ILE A 679 -6.90 -21.96 -5.71
N ASN A 680 -7.53 -23.11 -5.40
CA ASN A 680 -8.37 -23.83 -6.35
C ASN A 680 -9.55 -22.98 -6.83
N HIS A 681 -10.22 -22.27 -5.92
CA HIS A 681 -11.32 -21.38 -6.29
C HIS A 681 -10.88 -20.26 -7.23
N TYR A 682 -9.69 -19.72 -7.03
CA TYR A 682 -9.12 -18.74 -7.96
C TYR A 682 -8.93 -19.34 -9.36
N VAL A 683 -8.40 -20.57 -9.47
CA VAL A 683 -8.23 -21.28 -10.75
C VAL A 683 -9.57 -21.55 -11.44
N GLU A 684 -10.57 -21.99 -10.70
CA GLU A 684 -11.92 -22.27 -11.23
C GLU A 684 -12.59 -21.02 -11.78
N CYS A 685 -12.45 -19.89 -11.08
CA CYS A 685 -12.99 -18.60 -11.53
C CYS A 685 -12.39 -18.16 -12.85
N TYR A 686 -11.07 -18.25 -12.96
CA TYR A 686 -10.37 -17.94 -14.20
C TYR A 686 -10.82 -18.86 -15.35
N ARG A 687 -10.93 -20.17 -15.11
CA ARG A 687 -11.35 -21.13 -16.13
C ARG A 687 -12.76 -20.88 -16.68
N LYS A 688 -13.67 -20.39 -15.85
CA LYS A 688 -15.04 -20.08 -16.26
C LYS A 688 -15.12 -18.74 -17.02
N ASN A 689 -14.50 -17.71 -16.46
CA ASN A 689 -14.69 -16.34 -16.94
C ASN A 689 -13.62 -15.90 -17.94
N ASN A 690 -12.55 -16.69 -18.09
CA ASN A 690 -11.33 -16.38 -18.86
C ASN A 690 -10.70 -15.03 -18.48
N GLU A 691 -10.75 -14.71 -17.18
CA GLU A 691 -10.34 -13.41 -16.63
C GLU A 691 -9.78 -13.54 -15.22
N VAL A 692 -8.80 -12.70 -14.92
CA VAL A 692 -8.12 -12.67 -13.63
C VAL A 692 -8.98 -11.95 -12.59
N ASP A 693 -9.24 -12.62 -11.47
CA ASP A 693 -9.84 -12.02 -10.28
C ASP A 693 -8.73 -11.37 -9.43
N TYR A 694 -8.45 -10.09 -9.68
CA TYR A 694 -7.37 -9.36 -9.02
C TYR A 694 -7.61 -9.20 -7.51
N GLU A 695 -8.85 -9.07 -7.04
CA GLU A 695 -9.18 -8.96 -5.61
C GLU A 695 -8.83 -10.26 -4.88
N LEU A 696 -9.26 -11.39 -5.42
CA LEU A 696 -8.93 -12.70 -4.84
C LEU A 696 -7.42 -12.97 -4.96
N LYS A 697 -6.79 -12.58 -6.06
CA LYS A 697 -5.33 -12.69 -6.25
C LYS A 697 -4.57 -11.94 -5.16
N GLU A 698 -4.88 -10.67 -4.92
CA GLU A 698 -4.25 -9.85 -3.87
C GLU A 698 -4.47 -10.42 -2.47
N SER A 699 -5.67 -10.94 -2.21
CA SER A 699 -6.03 -11.59 -0.94
C SER A 699 -5.20 -12.85 -0.71
N ILE A 700 -5.03 -13.68 -1.75
CA ILE A 700 -4.17 -14.87 -1.72
C ILE A 700 -2.71 -14.47 -1.48
N GLN A 701 -2.19 -13.48 -2.22
CA GLN A 701 -0.81 -13.02 -2.00
C GLN A 701 -0.59 -12.54 -0.56
N SER A 702 -1.54 -11.83 0.00
CA SER A 702 -1.46 -11.27 1.36
C SER A 702 -1.47 -12.36 2.44
N ILE A 703 -2.40 -13.33 2.37
CA ILE A 703 -2.45 -14.42 3.34
C ILE A 703 -1.22 -15.35 3.23
N LEU A 704 -0.71 -15.58 2.02
CA LEU A 704 0.50 -16.36 1.80
C LEU A 704 1.73 -15.69 2.41
N LYS A 705 1.89 -14.37 2.28
CA LYS A 705 2.99 -13.63 2.95
C LYS A 705 2.93 -13.78 4.47
N MET A 706 1.74 -13.86 5.07
CA MET A 706 1.56 -14.02 6.52
C MET A 706 1.81 -15.45 7.01
N TYR A 707 1.43 -16.49 6.25
CA TYR A 707 1.70 -17.89 6.62
C TYR A 707 3.06 -18.40 6.16
N GLY A 708 3.69 -17.70 5.21
CA GLY A 708 4.94 -18.07 4.57
C GLY A 708 6.18 -17.93 5.46
N PRO A 709 7.36 -18.24 4.90
CA PRO A 709 8.64 -18.25 5.62
C PRO A 709 9.13 -16.85 6.03
N ASN A 710 8.78 -15.82 5.27
CA ASN A 710 9.16 -14.43 5.50
C ASN A 710 8.04 -13.62 6.18
N THR A 711 7.34 -14.24 7.14
CA THR A 711 6.18 -13.63 7.79
C THR A 711 6.55 -12.40 8.63
N GLU A 712 5.76 -11.34 8.50
CA GLU A 712 5.79 -10.17 9.38
C GLU A 712 4.99 -10.42 10.68
N TYR A 713 4.35 -11.59 10.81
CA TYR A 713 3.58 -11.93 12.00
C TYR A 713 4.47 -12.31 13.18
N ILE A 714 4.59 -11.39 14.13
CA ILE A 714 5.51 -11.47 15.26
C ILE A 714 5.31 -12.72 16.15
N GLU A 715 4.07 -13.15 16.37
CA GLU A 715 3.76 -14.35 17.17
C GLU A 715 4.30 -15.64 16.53
N PHE A 716 4.63 -15.59 15.24
CA PHE A 716 5.29 -16.67 14.49
C PHE A 716 6.81 -16.58 14.51
N TRP A 717 7.41 -15.65 15.26
CA TRP A 717 8.86 -15.54 15.37
C TRP A 717 9.41 -16.38 16.53
N LYS A 718 10.69 -16.77 16.42
CA LYS A 718 11.36 -17.63 17.41
C LYS A 718 11.33 -16.98 18.80
N GLY A 719 10.76 -17.67 19.78
CA GLY A 719 10.61 -17.19 21.16
C GLY A 719 9.17 -16.86 21.55
N HIS A 720 8.23 -16.81 20.60
CA HIS A 720 6.81 -16.65 20.85
C HIS A 720 6.07 -17.98 21.04
N LYS A 721 4.87 -17.89 21.61
CA LYS A 721 4.03 -19.04 21.94
C LYS A 721 3.58 -19.81 20.70
N ASP A 722 3.30 -19.11 19.61
CA ASP A 722 2.73 -19.69 18.39
C ASP A 722 3.81 -20.04 17.33
N TYR A 723 5.10 -19.87 17.65
CA TYR A 723 6.22 -20.27 16.79
C TYR A 723 6.19 -21.75 16.41
N GLY A 724 5.81 -22.63 17.35
CA GLY A 724 5.72 -24.08 17.10
C GLY A 724 4.66 -24.44 16.06
N GLN A 725 3.52 -23.74 16.08
CA GLN A 725 2.48 -23.89 15.08
C GLN A 725 3.00 -23.47 13.69
N HIS A 726 3.66 -22.32 13.59
CA HIS A 726 4.21 -21.84 12.32
C HIS A 726 5.23 -22.80 11.74
N LEU A 727 6.14 -23.33 12.57
CA LEU A 727 7.14 -24.31 12.12
C LEU A 727 6.48 -25.56 11.52
N SER A 728 5.35 -26.02 12.08
CA SER A 728 4.58 -27.14 11.54
C SER A 728 3.96 -26.82 10.19
N ILE A 729 3.47 -25.60 9.98
CA ILE A 729 2.97 -25.12 8.67
C ILE A 729 4.10 -25.06 7.65
N LEU A 730 5.26 -24.50 8.03
CA LEU A 730 6.42 -24.35 7.17
C LEU A 730 7.01 -25.68 6.70
N ARG A 731 6.86 -26.76 7.48
CA ARG A 731 7.24 -28.12 7.06
C ARG A 731 6.42 -28.67 5.89
N LYS A 732 5.29 -28.04 5.55
CA LYS A 732 4.37 -28.44 4.48
C LYS A 732 4.10 -27.31 3.48
N VAL A 733 4.91 -26.24 3.51
CA VAL A 733 4.72 -25.07 2.63
C VAL A 733 5.16 -25.35 1.19
N ASP A 734 5.89 -26.45 0.95
CA ASP A 734 6.20 -26.97 -0.38
C ASP A 734 4.92 -27.32 -1.16
N VAL A 735 3.91 -27.91 -0.49
CA VAL A 735 2.61 -28.20 -1.10
C VAL A 735 1.92 -26.93 -1.62
N ILE A 736 2.07 -25.82 -0.89
CA ILE A 736 1.51 -24.51 -1.28
C ILE A 736 2.30 -23.92 -2.44
N ALA A 737 3.64 -23.98 -2.38
CA ALA A 737 4.50 -23.48 -3.45
C ALA A 737 4.27 -24.24 -4.77
N ASP A 738 4.18 -25.58 -4.71
CA ASP A 738 3.85 -26.44 -5.86
C ASP A 738 2.49 -26.08 -6.44
N LYS A 739 1.52 -25.72 -5.59
CA LYS A 739 0.20 -25.29 -6.07
C LYS A 739 0.25 -23.97 -6.83
N ILE A 740 1.02 -23.00 -6.34
CA ILE A 740 1.24 -21.72 -7.03
C ILE A 740 1.97 -21.95 -8.36
N HIS A 741 2.94 -22.86 -8.38
CA HIS A 741 3.61 -23.28 -9.60
C HIS A 741 2.60 -23.83 -10.62
N GLU A 742 1.68 -24.73 -10.22
CA GLU A 742 0.62 -25.23 -11.11
C GLU A 742 -0.26 -24.10 -11.67
N VAL A 743 -0.63 -23.11 -10.86
CA VAL A 743 -1.41 -21.91 -11.30
C VAL A 743 -0.76 -21.25 -12.52
N ARG A 744 0.55 -21.08 -12.50
CA ARG A 744 1.29 -20.39 -13.56
C ARG A 744 1.62 -21.30 -14.74
N THR A 745 2.07 -22.52 -14.49
CA THR A 745 2.62 -23.40 -15.54
C THR A 745 1.60 -24.34 -16.18
N LYS A 746 0.64 -24.87 -15.41
CA LYS A 746 -0.35 -25.85 -15.88
C LYS A 746 -1.66 -25.18 -16.30
N PHE A 747 -2.09 -24.17 -15.56
CA PHE A 747 -3.34 -23.46 -15.85
C PHE A 747 -3.12 -22.19 -16.69
N HIS A 748 -1.87 -21.76 -16.89
CA HIS A 748 -1.48 -20.58 -17.68
C HIS A 748 -2.25 -19.31 -17.29
N ILE A 749 -2.56 -19.15 -16.00
CA ILE A 749 -3.26 -17.96 -15.52
C ILE A 749 -2.30 -16.75 -15.61
N PRO A 750 -2.72 -15.63 -16.23
CA PRO A 750 -1.89 -14.43 -16.35
C PRO A 750 -1.40 -13.91 -14.99
N ASP A 751 -0.10 -13.64 -14.91
CA ASP A 751 0.59 -13.12 -13.73
C ASP A 751 1.35 -11.84 -14.10
N GLU A 752 0.61 -10.81 -14.50
CA GLU A 752 1.14 -9.55 -15.06
C GLU A 752 2.05 -8.79 -14.08
N ASP A 753 1.65 -8.69 -12.81
CA ASP A 753 2.42 -8.08 -11.71
C ASP A 753 3.59 -8.95 -11.23
N ARG A 754 3.67 -10.20 -11.70
CA ARG A 754 4.59 -11.25 -11.25
C ARG A 754 4.51 -11.55 -9.74
N GLY A 755 3.38 -11.23 -9.10
CA GLY A 755 3.22 -11.38 -7.66
C GLY A 755 3.23 -12.84 -7.21
N PHE A 756 2.63 -13.75 -7.99
CA PHE A 756 2.72 -15.19 -7.70
C PHE A 756 4.12 -15.76 -7.97
N ALA A 757 4.77 -15.32 -9.05
CA ALA A 757 6.16 -15.68 -9.32
C ALA A 757 7.08 -15.30 -8.14
N LEU A 758 6.93 -14.08 -7.61
CA LEU A 758 7.72 -13.60 -6.48
C LEU A 758 7.52 -14.46 -5.22
N ILE A 759 6.28 -14.84 -4.91
CA ILE A 759 5.96 -15.72 -3.76
C ILE A 759 6.56 -17.12 -3.97
N GLU A 760 6.39 -17.70 -5.16
CA GLU A 760 6.96 -19.01 -5.53
C GLU A 760 8.49 -19.02 -5.34
N ILE A 761 9.18 -18.02 -5.89
CA ILE A 761 10.64 -17.86 -5.76
C ILE A 761 11.05 -17.76 -4.28
N SER A 762 10.39 -16.87 -3.53
CA SER A 762 10.72 -16.62 -2.12
C SER A 762 10.51 -17.86 -1.25
N PHE A 763 9.40 -18.59 -1.47
CA PHE A 763 9.07 -19.79 -0.70
C PHE A 763 10.07 -20.92 -0.96
N TYR A 764 10.34 -21.24 -2.22
CA TYR A 764 11.31 -22.27 -2.57
C TYR A 764 12.73 -21.91 -2.16
N ARG A 765 13.15 -20.64 -2.27
CA ARG A 765 14.44 -20.15 -1.79
C ARG A 765 14.61 -20.40 -0.29
N GLU A 766 13.62 -20.03 0.50
CA GLU A 766 13.67 -20.23 1.95
C GLU A 766 13.64 -21.71 2.31
N LEU A 767 12.72 -22.48 1.73
CA LEU A 767 12.57 -23.93 1.95
C LEU A 767 13.85 -24.71 1.66
N TYR A 768 14.33 -24.63 0.41
CA TYR A 768 15.48 -25.42 -0.06
C TYR A 768 16.83 -24.79 0.30
N GLY A 769 16.81 -23.58 0.85
CA GLY A 769 17.97 -22.80 1.25
C GLY A 769 18.07 -22.62 2.77
N ASN A 770 17.73 -21.41 3.23
CA ASN A 770 18.01 -20.91 4.59
C ASN A 770 17.26 -21.66 5.71
N MET A 771 16.08 -22.20 5.42
CA MET A 771 15.24 -22.87 6.41
C MET A 771 15.45 -24.37 6.48
N TRP A 772 16.10 -24.98 5.48
CA TRP A 772 16.26 -26.43 5.42
C TRP A 772 16.81 -27.00 6.73
N ASP A 773 17.90 -26.42 7.24
CA ASP A 773 18.51 -26.81 8.51
C ASP A 773 17.55 -26.65 9.69
N LYS A 774 16.81 -25.54 9.73
CA LYS A 774 15.85 -25.27 10.82
C LYS A 774 14.70 -26.27 10.82
N LEU A 775 14.20 -26.66 9.65
CA LEU A 775 13.08 -27.58 9.50
C LEU A 775 13.45 -29.00 9.94
N HIS A 776 14.71 -29.40 9.72
CA HIS A 776 15.30 -30.68 10.11
C HIS A 776 16.06 -30.62 11.45
N ASN A 777 15.81 -29.58 12.27
CA ASN A 777 16.37 -29.39 13.61
C ASN A 777 17.91 -29.39 13.69
N TYR A 778 18.61 -29.01 12.61
CA TYR A 778 20.05 -28.80 12.62
C TYR A 778 20.40 -27.34 12.99
N SER A 779 21.39 -27.18 13.87
CA SER A 779 22.01 -25.88 14.16
C SER A 779 23.48 -26.07 14.54
N LYS A 780 24.36 -25.29 13.91
CA LYS A 780 25.79 -25.22 14.28
C LYS A 780 26.00 -24.84 15.75
N SER A 781 25.09 -24.05 16.34
CA SER A 781 25.19 -23.68 17.76
C SER A 781 24.96 -24.86 18.71
N GLN A 782 24.15 -25.85 18.29
CA GLN A 782 23.78 -27.00 19.11
C GLN A 782 24.76 -28.15 18.94
N TYR A 783 25.29 -28.33 17.72
CA TYR A 783 26.11 -29.49 17.37
C TYR A 783 27.57 -29.15 17.02
N GLY A 784 27.99 -27.90 17.20
CA GLY A 784 29.36 -27.44 16.93
C GLY A 784 29.70 -27.46 15.44
N ASN A 785 30.98 -27.71 15.13
CA ASN A 785 31.49 -27.75 13.75
C ASN A 785 31.21 -29.08 13.01
N ARG A 786 30.34 -29.95 13.56
CA ARG A 786 29.95 -31.20 12.88
C ARG A 786 29.04 -30.90 11.70
N SER A 787 29.22 -31.63 10.61
CA SER A 787 28.47 -31.40 9.38
C SER A 787 27.04 -31.92 9.50
N PRO A 788 26.04 -31.33 8.82
CA PRO A 788 24.65 -31.75 8.92
C PRO A 788 24.40 -33.24 8.61
N TRP A 789 25.06 -33.76 7.56
CA TRP A 789 24.96 -35.15 7.14
C TRP A 789 25.60 -36.16 8.09
N GLU A 790 26.45 -35.71 9.03
CA GLU A 790 27.01 -36.59 10.07
C GLU A 790 26.01 -36.82 11.21
N ILE A 791 25.06 -35.90 11.38
CA ILE A 791 24.10 -35.90 12.49
C ILE A 791 22.74 -36.42 12.02
N PHE A 792 22.31 -35.98 10.85
CA PHE A 792 21.03 -36.33 10.24
C PHE A 792 21.26 -36.94 8.84
N PRO A 793 21.85 -38.14 8.74
CA PRO A 793 22.21 -38.74 7.46
C PRO A 793 21.01 -39.04 6.56
N ASP A 794 19.82 -39.24 7.15
CA ASP A 794 18.58 -39.52 6.43
C ASP A 794 17.98 -38.25 5.77
N ASP A 795 18.23 -37.08 6.34
CA ASP A 795 17.71 -35.79 5.85
C ASP A 795 18.68 -35.09 4.87
N TYR A 796 19.96 -35.49 4.88
CA TYR A 796 21.03 -34.92 4.07
C TYR A 796 21.68 -36.00 3.19
N THR A 797 20.91 -36.47 2.21
CA THR A 797 21.33 -37.46 1.21
C THR A 797 21.73 -36.82 -0.12
N GLU A 798 22.41 -37.58 -0.98
CA GLU A 798 22.72 -37.15 -2.35
C GLU A 798 21.46 -36.68 -3.12
N GLU A 799 20.33 -37.37 -2.95
CA GLU A 799 19.06 -37.02 -3.61
C GLU A 799 18.50 -35.68 -3.11
N THR A 800 18.54 -35.44 -1.80
CA THR A 800 18.06 -34.18 -1.22
C THR A 800 18.90 -32.99 -1.67
N TYR A 801 20.23 -33.11 -1.73
CA TYR A 801 21.09 -32.07 -2.28
C TYR A 801 20.81 -31.79 -3.76
N LYS A 802 20.67 -32.85 -4.58
CA LYS A 802 20.32 -32.69 -6.00
C LYS A 802 18.97 -32.00 -6.17
N LYS A 803 17.96 -32.34 -5.36
CA LYS A 803 16.64 -31.68 -5.35
C LYS A 803 16.79 -30.19 -5.00
N ARG A 804 17.49 -29.86 -3.91
CA ARG A 804 17.73 -28.48 -3.47
C ARG A 804 18.40 -27.64 -4.55
N LEU A 805 19.47 -28.16 -5.15
CA LEU A 805 20.19 -27.47 -6.23
C LEU A 805 19.32 -27.26 -7.48
N LYS A 806 18.53 -28.26 -7.87
CA LYS A 806 17.61 -28.15 -9.00
C LYS A 806 16.56 -27.06 -8.76
N MET A 807 15.87 -27.10 -7.62
CA MET A 807 14.82 -26.13 -7.28
C MET A 807 15.36 -24.70 -7.21
N LEU A 808 16.52 -24.50 -6.57
CA LEU A 808 17.17 -23.19 -6.47
C LEU A 808 17.64 -22.64 -7.84
N SER A 809 18.00 -23.52 -8.78
CA SER A 809 18.31 -23.14 -10.15
C SER A 809 17.04 -22.69 -10.89
N GLU A 810 15.97 -23.49 -10.83
CA GLU A 810 14.70 -23.21 -11.51
C GLU A 810 14.08 -21.89 -11.06
N VAL A 811 14.14 -21.55 -9.77
CA VAL A 811 13.64 -20.24 -9.29
C VAL A 811 14.53 -19.07 -9.67
N SER A 812 15.84 -19.29 -9.85
CA SER A 812 16.74 -18.25 -10.35
C SER A 812 16.45 -17.94 -11.82
N ASP A 813 16.21 -18.98 -12.63
CA ASP A 813 15.80 -18.84 -14.03
C ASP A 813 14.42 -18.16 -14.15
N LEU A 814 13.48 -18.52 -13.26
CA LEU A 814 12.17 -17.88 -13.20
C LEU A 814 12.25 -16.40 -12.84
N ALA A 815 13.13 -16.02 -11.90
CA ALA A 815 13.33 -14.63 -11.53
C ALA A 815 13.87 -13.80 -12.71
N LEU A 816 14.85 -14.34 -13.45
CA LEU A 816 15.38 -13.71 -14.67
C LEU A 816 14.30 -13.51 -15.75
N ASP A 817 13.56 -14.58 -16.11
CA ASP A 817 12.48 -14.53 -17.09
C ASP A 817 11.38 -13.53 -16.68
N SER A 818 11.07 -13.46 -15.39
CA SER A 818 10.08 -12.51 -14.86
C SER A 818 10.55 -11.06 -14.96
N ILE A 819 11.84 -10.79 -14.68
CA ILE A 819 12.44 -9.45 -14.83
C ILE A 819 12.40 -9.03 -16.30
N GLU A 820 12.86 -9.88 -17.22
CA GLU A 820 12.89 -9.57 -18.66
C GLU A 820 11.49 -9.23 -19.19
N LYS A 821 10.47 -10.00 -18.81
CA LYS A 821 9.08 -9.74 -19.22
C LYS A 821 8.53 -8.43 -18.66
N LEU A 822 8.87 -8.08 -17.42
CA LEU A 822 8.44 -6.80 -16.82
C LEU A 822 9.17 -5.61 -17.47
N GLU A 823 10.44 -5.76 -17.82
CA GLU A 823 11.20 -4.72 -18.52
C GLU A 823 10.61 -4.42 -19.91
N VAL A 824 10.17 -5.45 -20.64
CA VAL A 824 9.44 -5.27 -21.92
C VAL A 824 8.13 -4.52 -21.68
N MET A 825 7.34 -4.93 -20.68
CA MET A 825 6.05 -4.31 -20.36
C MET A 825 6.18 -2.84 -19.90
N MET A 826 7.31 -2.45 -19.33
CA MET A 826 7.58 -1.07 -18.91
C MET A 826 7.57 -0.07 -20.08
N HIS A 827 7.84 -0.55 -21.30
CA HIS A 827 7.81 0.24 -22.52
C HIS A 827 6.42 0.30 -23.20
N ASP A 828 5.44 -0.49 -22.73
CA ASP A 828 4.08 -0.51 -23.27
C ASP A 828 3.15 0.43 -22.46
N THR A 829 2.62 1.47 -23.09
CA THR A 829 1.79 2.53 -22.45
C THR A 829 0.34 2.14 -22.13
N HIS A 830 -0.07 0.88 -22.31
CA HIS A 830 -1.47 0.44 -22.28
C HIS A 830 -1.83 -0.54 -21.14
N GLY A 831 -1.00 -0.69 -20.12
CA GLY A 831 -1.24 -1.64 -19.01
C GLY A 831 -2.09 -1.09 -17.86
N TYR A 832 -2.80 -2.00 -17.16
CA TYR A 832 -3.50 -1.73 -15.88
C TYR A 832 -2.54 -1.33 -14.75
N LEU A 833 -1.27 -1.75 -14.83
CA LEU A 833 -0.25 -1.48 -13.83
C LEU A 833 0.50 -0.18 -14.12
N SER A 834 0.71 0.64 -13.09
CA SER A 834 1.58 1.81 -13.20
C SER A 834 3.04 1.40 -13.44
N GLN A 835 3.80 2.18 -14.22
CA GLN A 835 5.24 1.97 -14.43
C GLN A 835 6.01 1.85 -13.10
N ARG A 836 5.56 2.57 -12.06
CA ARG A 836 6.13 2.45 -10.70
C ARG A 836 5.90 1.08 -10.08
N SER A 837 4.70 0.52 -10.22
CA SER A 837 4.39 -0.83 -9.73
C SER A 837 5.27 -1.87 -10.43
N ILE A 838 5.45 -1.72 -11.75
CA ILE A 838 6.32 -2.58 -12.55
C ILE A 838 7.77 -2.50 -12.05
N GLN A 839 8.31 -1.29 -11.86
CA GLN A 839 9.68 -1.10 -11.34
C GLN A 839 9.83 -1.67 -9.92
N SER A 840 8.81 -1.55 -9.07
CA SER A 840 8.83 -2.14 -7.73
C SER A 840 8.94 -3.67 -7.79
N SER A 841 8.15 -4.32 -8.66
CA SER A 841 8.25 -5.77 -8.90
C SER A 841 9.62 -6.18 -9.45
N ILE A 842 10.19 -5.42 -10.41
CA ILE A 842 11.54 -5.64 -10.94
C ILE A 842 12.58 -5.59 -9.81
N ASN A 843 12.49 -4.58 -8.94
CA ASN A 843 13.41 -4.43 -7.80
C ASN A 843 13.32 -5.62 -6.85
N SER A 844 12.10 -6.03 -6.46
CA SER A 844 11.90 -7.19 -5.58
C SER A 844 12.42 -8.50 -6.19
N LEU A 845 12.15 -8.76 -7.48
CA LEU A 845 12.66 -9.94 -8.19
C LEU A 845 14.18 -9.91 -8.34
N THR A 846 14.77 -8.73 -8.54
CA THR A 846 16.23 -8.57 -8.64
C THR A 846 16.93 -8.94 -7.34
N VAL A 847 16.37 -8.52 -6.19
CA VAL A 847 16.86 -8.91 -4.86
C VAL A 847 16.71 -10.42 -4.66
N GLU A 848 15.54 -10.97 -4.99
CA GLU A 848 15.28 -12.42 -4.86
C GLU A 848 16.18 -13.27 -5.76
N LEU A 849 16.49 -12.83 -6.98
CA LEU A 849 17.46 -13.47 -7.88
C LEU A 849 18.85 -13.52 -7.24
N ALA A 850 19.36 -12.38 -6.76
CA ALA A 850 20.68 -12.32 -6.15
C ALA A 850 20.78 -13.20 -4.90
N MET A 851 19.74 -13.19 -4.06
CA MET A 851 19.66 -14.01 -2.85
C MET A 851 19.54 -15.50 -3.17
N SER A 852 18.70 -15.88 -4.14
CA SER A 852 18.54 -17.27 -4.57
C SER A 852 19.83 -17.83 -5.16
N ASN A 853 20.52 -17.05 -5.99
CA ASN A 853 21.81 -17.43 -6.56
C ASN A 853 22.90 -17.59 -5.49
N GLY A 854 22.96 -16.66 -4.52
CA GLY A 854 23.90 -16.75 -3.41
C GLY A 854 23.71 -18.01 -2.55
N THR A 855 22.45 -18.36 -2.30
CA THR A 855 22.06 -19.59 -1.60
C THR A 855 22.39 -20.84 -2.41
N LEU A 856 22.07 -20.85 -3.72
CA LEU A 856 22.40 -21.94 -4.63
C LEU A 856 23.89 -22.28 -4.60
N GLU A 857 24.74 -21.26 -4.65
CA GLU A 857 26.19 -21.44 -4.58
C GLU A 857 26.65 -21.98 -3.22
N SER A 858 26.07 -21.52 -2.10
CA SER A 858 26.36 -22.04 -0.76
C SER A 858 26.02 -23.53 -0.64
N ILE A 859 24.84 -23.94 -1.11
CA ILE A 859 24.42 -25.35 -1.07
C ILE A 859 25.27 -26.20 -2.00
N LYS A 860 25.71 -25.65 -3.14
CA LYS A 860 26.64 -26.35 -4.04
C LYS A 860 27.98 -26.63 -3.37
N GLN A 861 28.53 -25.66 -2.65
CA GLN A 861 29.78 -25.84 -1.90
C GLN A 861 29.62 -26.90 -0.79
N GLU A 862 28.51 -26.86 -0.06
CA GLU A 862 28.16 -27.85 0.96
C GLU A 862 28.05 -29.27 0.37
N TYR A 863 27.37 -29.42 -0.78
CA TYR A 863 27.24 -30.71 -1.46
C TYR A 863 28.60 -31.26 -1.95
N VAL A 864 29.49 -30.41 -2.43
CA VAL A 864 30.85 -30.81 -2.82
C VAL A 864 31.64 -31.34 -1.61
N GLN A 865 31.47 -30.72 -0.44
CA GLN A 865 32.07 -31.21 0.81
C GLN A 865 31.51 -32.57 1.22
N TYR A 866 30.18 -32.74 1.15
CA TYR A 866 29.51 -34.02 1.40
C TYR A 866 30.05 -35.17 0.51
N MET A 867 30.28 -34.89 -0.78
CA MET A 867 30.80 -35.87 -1.74
C MET A 867 32.32 -36.08 -1.67
N ASN A 868 33.02 -35.55 -0.66
CA ASN A 868 34.48 -35.57 -0.51
C ASN A 868 35.24 -35.05 -1.75
N GLY A 869 34.70 -34.03 -2.44
CA GLY A 869 35.31 -33.45 -3.63
C GLY A 869 35.17 -34.27 -4.92
N SER A 870 34.36 -35.33 -4.93
CA SER A 870 34.03 -36.10 -6.14
C SER A 870 33.27 -35.21 -7.15
N ILE A 871 33.76 -35.11 -8.39
CA ILE A 871 33.20 -34.26 -9.44
C ILE A 871 31.87 -34.84 -9.94
N VAL A 872 30.74 -34.43 -9.35
CA VAL A 872 29.40 -34.87 -9.83
C VAL A 872 28.43 -33.70 -10.09
N ALA A 873 28.65 -32.49 -9.55
CA ALA A 873 27.76 -31.34 -9.80
C ALA A 873 28.15 -30.54 -11.07
N LYS A 874 28.13 -31.17 -12.26
CA LYS A 874 28.39 -30.47 -13.54
C LYS A 874 27.20 -29.67 -14.08
N ASP A 875 25.97 -30.00 -13.67
CA ASP A 875 24.79 -29.54 -14.41
C ASP A 875 24.20 -28.20 -13.92
N VAL A 876 24.52 -27.76 -12.70
CA VAL A 876 24.00 -26.50 -12.14
C VAL A 876 25.12 -25.49 -11.97
N LYS A 877 25.06 -24.39 -12.72
CA LYS A 877 26.05 -23.30 -12.69
C LYS A 877 25.38 -22.02 -12.20
N PRO A 878 25.62 -21.60 -10.95
CA PRO A 878 25.17 -20.31 -10.45
C PRO A 878 25.65 -19.17 -11.35
N LEU A 879 24.86 -18.10 -11.43
CA LEU A 879 25.27 -16.86 -12.07
C LEU A 879 26.52 -16.32 -11.39
N SER A 880 27.47 -15.91 -12.22
CA SER A 880 28.70 -15.28 -11.74
C SER A 880 28.45 -13.85 -11.29
N TYR A 881 29.36 -13.31 -10.47
CA TYR A 881 29.37 -11.89 -10.12
C TYR A 881 29.27 -10.98 -11.37
N VAL A 882 29.95 -11.35 -12.46
CA VAL A 882 29.96 -10.61 -13.74
C VAL A 882 28.56 -10.53 -14.37
N GLN A 883 27.70 -11.51 -14.13
CA GLN A 883 26.32 -11.52 -14.64
C GLN A 883 25.34 -10.79 -13.70
N LEU A 884 25.51 -10.93 -12.38
CA LEU A 884 24.62 -10.31 -11.40
C LEU A 884 24.88 -8.81 -11.19
N TYR A 885 26.15 -8.39 -11.22
CA TYR A 885 26.53 -6.99 -10.99
C TYR A 885 25.80 -6.02 -11.92
N PRO A 886 25.75 -6.21 -13.26
CA PRO A 886 25.03 -5.30 -14.16
C PRO A 886 23.53 -5.21 -13.87
N ILE A 887 22.88 -6.32 -13.51
CA ILE A 887 21.44 -6.36 -13.20
C ILE A 887 21.16 -5.54 -11.94
N LEU A 888 21.93 -5.79 -10.87
CA LEU A 888 21.80 -5.04 -9.62
C LEU A 888 22.16 -3.56 -9.77
N PHE A 889 23.23 -3.26 -10.50
CA PHE A 889 23.64 -1.87 -10.75
C PHE A 889 22.60 -1.10 -11.56
N LYS A 890 21.97 -1.73 -12.56
CA LYS A 890 20.85 -1.16 -13.31
C LYS A 890 19.66 -0.86 -12.39
N ALA A 891 19.29 -1.81 -11.53
CA ALA A 891 18.20 -1.62 -10.57
C ALA A 891 18.50 -0.53 -9.53
N ILE A 892 19.73 -0.45 -8.99
CA ILE A 892 20.18 0.63 -8.09
C ILE A 892 20.12 1.97 -8.82
N SER A 893 20.60 2.01 -10.06
CA SER A 893 20.56 3.23 -10.88
C SER A 893 19.14 3.68 -11.15
N ALA A 894 18.18 2.76 -11.25
CA ALA A 894 16.74 3.02 -11.40
C ALA A 894 16.03 3.37 -10.07
N SER A 895 16.57 2.94 -8.92
CA SER A 895 15.96 3.12 -7.60
C SER A 895 17.02 3.36 -6.50
N PRO A 896 17.74 4.49 -6.53
CA PRO A 896 18.92 4.75 -5.69
C PRO A 896 18.63 4.94 -4.20
N LEU A 897 17.35 5.00 -3.81
CA LEU A 897 16.95 5.13 -2.41
C LEU A 897 16.52 3.78 -1.79
N ASN A 898 16.60 2.66 -2.54
CA ASN A 898 16.19 1.34 -2.07
C ASN A 898 17.38 0.52 -1.54
N GLY A 899 17.52 0.49 -0.21
CA GLY A 899 18.63 -0.18 0.49
C GLY A 899 18.72 -1.68 0.27
N TYR A 900 17.61 -2.39 -0.02
CA TYR A 900 17.65 -3.83 -0.28
C TYR A 900 18.49 -4.18 -1.51
N LEU A 901 18.50 -3.32 -2.54
CA LEU A 901 19.34 -3.51 -3.73
C LEU A 901 20.82 -3.35 -3.40
N TYR A 902 21.18 -2.38 -2.56
CA TYR A 902 22.55 -2.19 -2.08
C TYR A 902 23.01 -3.37 -1.23
N ASN A 903 22.19 -3.84 -0.30
CA ASN A 903 22.51 -5.01 0.52
C ASN A 903 22.75 -6.26 -0.33
N ALA A 904 21.92 -6.50 -1.35
CA ALA A 904 22.11 -7.60 -2.30
C ALA A 904 23.44 -7.47 -3.06
N LEU A 905 23.76 -6.28 -3.59
CA LEU A 905 25.01 -6.02 -4.31
C LEU A 905 26.25 -6.19 -3.42
N PHE A 906 26.25 -5.59 -2.23
CA PHE A 906 27.40 -5.66 -1.32
C PHE A 906 27.63 -7.07 -0.81
N LYS A 907 26.57 -7.84 -0.56
CA LYS A 907 26.68 -9.25 -0.16
C LYS A 907 27.30 -10.13 -1.24
N ILE A 908 26.93 -9.97 -2.52
CA ILE A 908 27.56 -10.74 -3.60
C ILE A 908 29.01 -10.29 -3.84
N PHE A 909 29.31 -9.00 -3.64
CA PHE A 909 30.66 -8.46 -3.73
C PHE A 909 31.57 -9.04 -2.63
N GLU A 910 31.13 -9.02 -1.37
CA GLU A 910 31.92 -9.52 -0.23
C GLU A 910 32.36 -10.98 -0.46
N LYS A 911 31.44 -11.82 -0.93
CA LYS A 911 31.70 -13.22 -1.22
C LYS A 911 32.72 -13.43 -2.36
N GLU A 912 32.57 -12.68 -3.45
CA GLU A 912 33.52 -12.71 -4.57
C GLU A 912 34.90 -12.18 -4.13
N TYR A 913 34.93 -11.11 -3.34
CA TYR A 913 36.16 -10.48 -2.85
C TYR A 913 36.98 -11.42 -1.95
N GLU A 914 36.32 -12.12 -1.02
CA GLU A 914 36.98 -13.04 -0.09
C GLU A 914 37.67 -14.21 -0.81
N SER A 915 37.07 -14.70 -1.91
CA SER A 915 37.59 -15.83 -2.70
C SER A 915 38.51 -15.43 -3.87
N ALA A 916 38.58 -14.14 -4.19
CA ALA A 916 39.34 -13.61 -5.31
C ALA A 916 40.87 -13.57 -5.10
N SER A 917 41.62 -13.57 -6.21
CA SER A 917 43.05 -13.25 -6.21
C SER A 917 43.29 -11.79 -5.83
N GLU A 918 44.50 -11.47 -5.38
CA GLU A 918 44.97 -10.10 -5.11
C GLU A 918 44.61 -9.08 -6.21
N GLU A 919 44.90 -9.43 -7.48
CA GLU A 919 44.56 -8.59 -8.64
C GLU A 919 43.06 -8.38 -8.80
N ARG A 920 42.28 -9.44 -8.58
CA ARG A 920 40.82 -9.40 -8.72
C ARG A 920 40.16 -8.65 -7.56
N ARG A 921 40.69 -8.75 -6.34
CA ARG A 921 40.23 -7.99 -5.16
C ARG A 921 40.29 -6.49 -5.42
N LEU A 922 41.43 -6.02 -5.90
CA LEU A 922 41.64 -4.59 -6.14
C LEU A 922 40.73 -4.07 -7.27
N PHE A 923 40.50 -4.87 -8.31
CA PHE A 923 39.51 -4.57 -9.36
C PHE A 923 38.10 -4.42 -8.78
N LEU A 924 37.62 -5.41 -8.01
CA LEU A 924 36.27 -5.40 -7.46
C LEU A 924 36.05 -4.22 -6.49
N LEU A 925 37.05 -3.94 -5.65
CA LEU A 925 36.97 -2.89 -4.64
C LEU A 925 36.92 -1.48 -5.27
N SER A 926 37.65 -1.25 -6.37
CA SER A 926 37.70 0.06 -7.02
C SER A 926 36.32 0.57 -7.48
N ASP A 927 35.44 -0.34 -7.90
CA ASP A 927 34.10 -0.04 -8.39
C ASP A 927 33.07 0.04 -7.24
N VAL A 928 33.03 -0.99 -6.38
CA VAL A 928 32.05 -1.08 -5.29
C VAL A 928 32.26 0.03 -4.25
N ARG A 929 33.51 0.48 -4.03
CA ARG A 929 33.79 1.60 -3.13
C ARG A 929 33.15 2.91 -3.60
N MET A 930 33.08 3.16 -4.91
CA MET A 930 32.38 4.35 -5.41
C MET A 930 30.87 4.29 -5.15
N ILE A 931 30.28 3.10 -5.31
CA ILE A 931 28.86 2.88 -5.01
C ILE A 931 28.60 3.04 -3.50
N ALA A 932 29.51 2.56 -2.66
CA ALA A 932 29.45 2.71 -1.21
C ALA A 932 29.56 4.18 -0.76
N ASP A 933 30.45 4.95 -1.37
CA ASP A 933 30.57 6.39 -1.13
C ASP A 933 29.29 7.14 -1.49
N ASP A 934 28.73 6.89 -2.68
CA ASP A 934 27.47 7.51 -3.08
C ASP A 934 26.35 7.15 -2.09
N ALA A 935 26.23 5.86 -1.74
CA ALA A 935 25.24 5.37 -0.78
C ALA A 935 25.36 6.02 0.61
N SER A 936 26.58 6.37 1.03
CA SER A 936 26.84 7.04 2.32
C SER A 936 26.30 8.46 2.38
N THR A 937 26.19 9.14 1.23
CA THR A 937 25.72 10.53 1.12
C THR A 937 24.23 10.66 0.79
N LEU A 938 23.54 9.54 0.55
CA LEU A 938 22.13 9.48 0.18
C LEU A 938 21.23 9.12 1.37
N GLU A 939 20.03 9.67 1.40
CA GLU A 939 18.97 9.29 2.35
C GLU A 939 18.30 7.98 1.93
N ILE A 940 19.03 6.87 2.06
CA ILE A 940 18.55 5.54 1.66
C ILE A 940 17.50 5.00 2.65
N THR A 941 16.37 4.52 2.09
CA THR A 941 15.30 3.79 2.80
C THR A 941 15.54 2.28 2.71
N ASN A 942 14.86 1.45 3.51
CA ASN A 942 15.01 -0.02 3.50
C ASN A 942 16.46 -0.50 3.70
N ARG A 943 17.18 0.07 4.67
CA ARG A 943 18.62 -0.19 4.91
C ARG A 943 18.92 -1.61 5.42
N GLY A 944 17.91 -2.39 5.76
CA GLY A 944 18.02 -3.78 6.20
C GLY A 944 16.70 -4.31 6.75
N MET A 945 16.71 -5.52 7.30
CA MET A 945 15.54 -6.17 7.92
C MET A 945 15.75 -6.30 9.44
N ASN A 946 14.64 -6.43 10.18
CA ASN A 946 14.65 -6.68 11.63
C ASN A 946 15.46 -5.62 12.41
N ASP A 947 15.15 -4.34 12.15
CA ASP A 947 15.77 -3.13 12.73
C ASP A 947 17.31 -3.07 12.66
N LYS A 948 17.92 -3.95 11.85
CA LYS A 948 19.36 -4.02 11.63
C LYS A 948 19.73 -3.19 10.41
N ASP A 949 20.59 -2.20 10.62
CA ASP A 949 21.19 -1.43 9.52
C ASP A 949 22.28 -2.28 8.82
N GLU A 950 21.84 -3.27 8.04
CA GLU A 950 22.69 -4.15 7.23
C GLU A 950 23.56 -3.34 6.27
N LEU A 951 23.00 -2.27 5.69
CA LEU A 951 23.72 -1.39 4.79
C LEU A 951 24.94 -0.77 5.47
N SER A 952 24.78 -0.23 6.68
CA SER A 952 25.92 0.34 7.43
C SER A 952 26.98 -0.72 7.78
N ILE A 953 26.59 -1.97 8.04
CA ILE A 953 27.53 -3.08 8.27
C ILE A 953 28.35 -3.34 7.00
N HIS A 954 27.69 -3.40 5.84
CA HIS A 954 28.36 -3.60 4.55
C HIS A 954 29.29 -2.44 4.21
N LEU A 955 28.85 -1.19 4.40
CA LEU A 955 29.67 0.01 4.20
C LEU A 955 30.94 -0.03 5.07
N HIS A 956 30.81 -0.43 6.34
CA HIS A 956 31.95 -0.55 7.23
C HIS A 956 32.94 -1.64 6.80
N LYS A 957 32.45 -2.80 6.34
CA LYS A 957 33.31 -3.87 5.81
C LYS A 957 34.05 -3.45 4.55
N ILE A 958 33.38 -2.76 3.62
CA ILE A 958 34.00 -2.25 2.38
C ILE A 958 35.13 -1.27 2.74
N ALA A 959 34.91 -0.39 3.72
CA ALA A 959 35.95 0.50 4.23
C ALA A 959 37.13 -0.27 4.86
N GLN A 960 36.87 -1.35 5.60
CA GLN A 960 37.94 -2.22 6.12
C GLN A 960 38.76 -2.88 5.02
N TYR A 961 38.12 -3.34 3.94
CA TYR A 961 38.83 -3.92 2.80
C TYR A 961 39.77 -2.92 2.12
N SER A 962 39.40 -1.63 2.05
CA SER A 962 40.29 -0.58 1.54
C SER A 962 41.50 -0.29 2.42
N CYS A 963 41.46 -0.54 3.72
CA CYS A 963 42.60 -0.35 4.61
C CYS A 963 43.71 -1.41 4.46
N SER A 964 43.52 -2.43 3.61
CA SER A 964 44.51 -3.49 3.40
C SER A 964 45.79 -3.02 2.68
N TYR A 965 45.72 -1.88 1.97
CA TYR A 965 46.84 -1.26 1.27
C TYR A 965 46.87 0.24 1.53
N GLU A 966 47.93 0.73 2.18
CA GLU A 966 48.20 2.17 2.37
C GLU A 966 49.20 2.60 1.29
N VAL A 967 48.71 3.28 0.25
CA VAL A 967 49.50 3.71 -0.92
C VAL A 967 49.02 5.06 -1.41
N HIS A 968 49.95 6.00 -1.58
CA HIS A 968 49.70 7.37 -2.04
C HIS A 968 50.24 7.62 -3.45
N ILE A 969 49.85 8.73 -4.09
CA ILE A 969 50.34 9.12 -5.42
C ILE A 969 51.86 9.24 -5.41
N ALA A 970 52.41 9.87 -4.37
CA ALA A 970 53.85 10.04 -4.21
C ALA A 970 54.59 8.69 -4.17
N ASP A 971 53.97 7.63 -3.67
CA ASP A 971 54.60 6.31 -3.61
C ASP A 971 54.71 5.62 -4.97
N ILE A 972 53.77 5.94 -5.88
CA ILE A 972 53.78 5.44 -7.26
C ILE A 972 54.79 6.22 -8.09
N GLU A 973 54.77 7.55 -8.01
CA GLU A 973 55.66 8.41 -8.78
C GLU A 973 57.13 8.23 -8.38
N ASN A 974 57.41 8.02 -7.09
CA ASN A 974 58.76 7.79 -6.58
C ASN A 974 59.19 6.32 -6.59
N GLY A 975 58.28 5.39 -6.93
CA GLY A 975 58.54 3.95 -6.89
C GLY A 975 58.82 3.39 -5.48
N THR A 976 58.30 4.04 -4.44
CA THR A 976 58.47 3.67 -3.03
C THR A 976 57.34 2.82 -2.47
N ALA A 977 56.25 2.63 -3.23
CA ALA A 977 55.15 1.74 -2.84
C ALA A 977 55.63 0.28 -2.62
N PRO A 978 54.92 -0.51 -1.80
CA PRO A 978 55.28 -1.91 -1.58
C PRO A 978 55.47 -2.67 -2.90
N ALA A 979 56.59 -3.39 -3.06
CA ALA A 979 56.93 -4.10 -4.29
C ALA A 979 55.82 -5.01 -4.84
N PRO A 980 55.03 -5.74 -4.01
CA PRO A 980 53.87 -6.49 -4.48
C PRO A 980 52.81 -5.62 -5.15
N PHE A 981 52.54 -4.44 -4.59
CA PHE A 981 51.58 -3.48 -5.12
C PHE A 981 52.09 -2.83 -6.42
N LEU A 982 53.36 -2.41 -6.48
CA LEU A 982 53.94 -1.83 -7.70
C LEU A 982 53.89 -2.80 -8.88
N ASN A 983 54.23 -4.07 -8.65
CA ASN A 983 54.13 -5.11 -9.66
C ASN A 983 52.68 -5.30 -10.14
N LEU A 984 51.74 -5.25 -9.20
CA LEU A 984 50.31 -5.36 -9.49
C LEU A 984 49.80 -4.16 -10.31
N PHE A 985 50.13 -2.95 -9.89
CA PHE A 985 49.78 -1.69 -10.55
C PHE A 985 50.31 -1.65 -12.00
N ASN A 986 51.60 -1.98 -12.20
CA ASN A 986 52.21 -2.04 -13.53
C ASN A 986 51.58 -3.12 -14.42
N ASN A 987 51.24 -4.29 -13.87
CA ASN A 987 50.55 -5.34 -14.62
C ASN A 987 49.15 -4.88 -15.06
N MET A 988 48.38 -4.22 -14.18
CA MET A 988 47.07 -3.65 -14.53
C MET A 988 47.17 -2.59 -15.63
N LEU A 989 48.14 -1.67 -15.53
CA LEU A 989 48.41 -0.68 -16.56
C LEU A 989 48.71 -1.33 -17.92
N SER A 990 49.55 -2.37 -17.95
CA SER A 990 49.88 -3.10 -19.18
C SER A 990 48.67 -3.77 -19.86
N ARG A 991 47.61 -4.04 -19.09
CA ARG A 991 46.34 -4.65 -19.55
C ARG A 991 45.24 -3.62 -19.82
N ASN A 992 45.55 -2.32 -19.80
CA ASN A 992 44.60 -1.22 -19.92
C ASN A 992 43.51 -1.22 -18.83
N ASN A 993 43.86 -1.57 -17.60
CA ASN A 993 42.93 -1.59 -16.46
C ASN A 993 43.22 -0.42 -15.50
N ALA A 994 42.26 0.50 -15.35
CA ALA A 994 42.40 1.70 -14.51
C ALA A 994 42.17 1.47 -13.00
N SER A 995 41.87 0.24 -12.55
CA SER A 995 41.51 -0.04 -11.14
C SER A 995 42.59 0.39 -10.14
N GLY A 996 43.87 0.17 -10.48
CA GLY A 996 45.01 0.60 -9.66
C GLY A 996 45.07 2.12 -9.49
N ILE A 997 44.85 2.87 -10.59
CA ILE A 997 44.80 4.34 -10.58
C ILE A 997 43.65 4.81 -9.68
N CYS A 998 42.45 4.26 -9.88
CA CYS A 998 41.28 4.61 -9.08
C CYS A 998 41.50 4.34 -7.59
N PHE A 999 42.11 3.20 -7.24
CA PHE A 999 42.37 2.83 -5.85
C PHE A 999 43.31 3.82 -5.17
N VAL A 1000 44.44 4.17 -5.80
CA VAL A 1000 45.41 5.16 -5.26
C VAL A 1000 44.76 6.52 -5.08
N CYS A 1001 43.98 6.97 -6.08
CA CYS A 1001 43.27 8.25 -6.00
C CYS A 1001 42.23 8.28 -4.87
N GLN A 1002 41.53 7.17 -4.63
CA GLN A 1002 40.59 7.04 -3.52
C GLN A 1002 41.30 7.05 -2.16
N GLN A 1003 42.48 6.43 -2.03
CA GLN A 1003 43.28 6.51 -0.80
C GLN A 1003 43.70 7.96 -0.49
N GLU A 1004 44.07 8.73 -1.52
CA GLU A 1004 44.38 10.14 -1.34
C GLU A 1004 43.19 10.98 -0.90
N LEU A 1005 41.97 10.68 -1.35
CA LEU A 1005 40.77 11.35 -0.87
C LEU A 1005 40.48 11.02 0.61
N ASP A 1006 40.65 9.76 0.99
CA ASP A 1006 40.37 9.31 2.35
C ASP A 1006 41.36 9.90 3.37
N SER A 1007 42.64 10.03 3.00
CA SER A 1007 43.69 10.57 3.87
C SER A 1007 43.43 12.00 4.33
N ILE A 1008 42.62 12.76 3.58
CA ILE A 1008 42.23 14.14 3.85
C ILE A 1008 40.74 14.31 4.21
N GLY A 1009 40.04 13.21 4.49
CA GLY A 1009 38.64 13.22 4.93
C GLY A 1009 37.62 13.59 3.84
N LEU A 1010 37.89 13.26 2.58
CA LEU A 1010 36.98 13.44 1.44
C LEU A 1010 36.25 12.14 1.01
N SER A 1011 36.25 11.12 1.87
CA SER A 1011 35.43 9.92 1.69
C SER A 1011 33.93 10.24 1.83
N GLY A 1012 33.06 9.41 1.23
CA GLY A 1012 31.62 9.63 1.33
C GLY A 1012 31.11 9.61 2.78
N SER A 1013 31.68 8.73 3.60
CA SER A 1013 31.36 8.62 5.02
C SER A 1013 31.80 9.83 5.85
N ALA A 1014 33.01 10.34 5.63
CA ALA A 1014 33.53 11.51 6.35
C ALA A 1014 32.73 12.78 6.03
N ILE A 1015 32.36 12.96 4.76
CA ILE A 1015 31.50 14.06 4.33
C ILE A 1015 30.13 13.94 5.00
N ALA A 1016 29.49 12.76 4.94
CA ALA A 1016 28.19 12.53 5.54
C ALA A 1016 28.20 12.76 7.07
N GLU A 1017 29.23 12.28 7.76
CA GLU A 1017 29.42 12.48 9.20
C GLU A 1017 29.51 13.96 9.56
N TYR A 1018 30.38 14.72 8.87
CA TYR A 1018 30.49 16.17 9.07
C TYR A 1018 29.17 16.90 8.86
N GLU A 1019 28.47 16.59 7.77
CA GLU A 1019 27.22 17.25 7.42
C GLU A 1019 26.11 16.94 8.43
N ASN A 1020 26.03 15.69 8.89
CA ASN A 1020 25.07 15.24 9.91
C ASN A 1020 25.35 15.88 11.29
N GLU A 1021 26.62 16.00 11.69
CA GLU A 1021 27.00 16.59 12.97
C GLU A 1021 26.82 18.11 13.00
N THR A 1022 27.18 18.80 11.91
CA THR A 1022 27.23 20.27 11.87
C THR A 1022 25.98 20.92 11.29
N GLY A 1023 25.19 20.20 10.50
CA GLY A 1023 24.06 20.74 9.73
C GLY A 1023 24.48 21.76 8.65
N LYS A 1024 25.77 21.83 8.30
CA LYS A 1024 26.32 22.78 7.32
C LYS A 1024 26.78 22.06 6.07
N GLU A 1025 26.86 22.79 4.96
CA GLU A 1025 27.42 22.28 3.70
C GLU A 1025 28.93 22.07 3.85
N PHE A 1026 29.43 20.94 3.33
CA PHE A 1026 30.86 20.67 3.33
C PHE A 1026 31.58 21.55 2.28
N VAL A 1027 32.55 22.35 2.73
CA VAL A 1027 33.37 23.22 1.88
C VAL A 1027 34.83 22.81 2.00
N LEU A 1028 35.50 22.61 0.87
CA LEU A 1028 36.89 22.18 0.84
C LEU A 1028 37.84 23.30 1.28
N ASN A 1029 38.87 22.94 2.05
CA ASN A 1029 39.97 23.84 2.39
C ASN A 1029 41.10 23.80 1.34
N GLU A 1030 42.09 24.70 1.48
CA GLU A 1030 43.20 24.80 0.51
C GLU A 1030 43.99 23.49 0.37
N ASN A 1031 44.29 22.81 1.49
CA ASN A 1031 45.00 21.53 1.46
C ASN A 1031 44.20 20.44 0.70
N GLN A 1032 42.88 20.38 0.92
CA GLN A 1032 42.01 19.45 0.21
C GLN A 1032 41.94 19.76 -1.29
N LEU A 1033 41.90 21.03 -1.68
CA LEU A 1033 41.94 21.46 -3.08
C LEU A 1033 43.27 21.10 -3.76
N ASP A 1034 44.40 21.29 -3.07
CA ASP A 1034 45.73 20.93 -3.58
C ASP A 1034 45.85 19.42 -3.83
N VAL A 1035 45.29 18.59 -2.95
CA VAL A 1035 45.23 17.14 -3.17
C VAL A 1035 44.30 16.76 -4.32
N CYS A 1036 43.11 17.38 -4.43
CA CYS A 1036 42.25 17.18 -5.60
C CYS A 1036 42.97 17.53 -6.91
N LYS A 1037 43.78 18.59 -6.91
CA LYS A 1037 44.60 18.97 -8.07
C LYS A 1037 45.65 17.91 -8.39
N SER A 1038 46.39 17.43 -7.38
CA SER A 1038 47.36 16.34 -7.55
C SER A 1038 46.72 15.08 -8.12
N ILE A 1039 45.51 14.72 -7.67
CA ILE A 1039 44.75 13.59 -8.22
C ILE A 1039 44.36 13.82 -9.68
N VAL A 1040 43.86 15.00 -10.04
CA VAL A 1040 43.50 15.35 -11.44
C VAL A 1040 44.73 15.30 -12.34
N ASP A 1041 45.88 15.81 -11.88
CA ASP A 1041 47.14 15.79 -12.62
C ASP A 1041 47.65 14.35 -12.80
N PHE A 1042 47.53 13.51 -11.75
CA PHE A 1042 47.90 12.09 -11.80
C PHE A 1042 47.03 11.30 -12.77
N ILE A 1043 45.70 11.41 -12.70
CA ILE A 1043 44.77 10.68 -13.59
C ILE A 1043 44.96 11.08 -15.05
N ASN A 1044 45.19 12.37 -15.32
CA ASN A 1044 45.37 12.90 -16.67
C ASN A 1044 46.79 12.73 -17.24
N ASN A 1045 47.67 12.02 -16.54
CA ASN A 1045 49.00 11.70 -17.07
C ASN A 1045 48.87 10.97 -18.43
N THR A 1046 49.68 11.38 -19.40
CA THR A 1046 49.68 10.81 -20.75
C THR A 1046 49.89 9.30 -20.77
N GLU A 1047 50.62 8.75 -19.79
CA GLU A 1047 50.84 7.31 -19.64
C GLU A 1047 49.56 6.53 -19.30
N TYR A 1048 48.58 7.18 -18.64
CA TYR A 1048 47.36 6.55 -18.16
C TYR A 1048 46.15 6.78 -19.07
N SER A 1049 46.25 7.72 -20.01
CA SER A 1049 45.15 8.12 -20.91
C SER A 1049 44.44 6.92 -21.57
N ALA A 1050 45.20 5.94 -22.07
CA ALA A 1050 44.64 4.77 -22.75
C ALA A 1050 43.79 3.87 -21.83
N CYS A 1051 44.11 3.84 -20.53
CA CYS A 1051 43.38 3.09 -19.51
C CYS A 1051 42.14 3.86 -19.03
N VAL A 1052 42.32 5.15 -18.74
CA VAL A 1052 41.29 6.02 -18.14
C VAL A 1052 40.13 6.26 -19.10
N GLU A 1053 40.41 6.59 -20.37
CA GLU A 1053 39.37 6.93 -21.36
C GLU A 1053 38.43 5.76 -21.70
N LYS A 1054 38.81 4.52 -21.35
CA LYS A 1054 38.01 3.31 -21.56
C LYS A 1054 37.37 2.79 -20.28
N SER A 1055 37.54 3.47 -19.15
CA SER A 1055 37.01 3.06 -17.85
C SER A 1055 35.92 4.02 -17.35
N ILE A 1056 34.70 3.50 -17.24
CA ILE A 1056 33.55 4.21 -16.67
C ILE A 1056 33.86 4.68 -15.23
N GLN A 1057 34.54 3.83 -14.45
CA GLN A 1057 34.92 4.10 -13.06
C GLN A 1057 35.94 5.24 -12.97
N ALA A 1058 36.99 5.20 -13.78
CA ALA A 1058 38.02 6.23 -13.79
C ALA A 1058 37.47 7.59 -14.25
N LEU A 1059 36.61 7.60 -15.27
CA LEU A 1059 35.95 8.84 -15.73
C LEU A 1059 34.98 9.40 -14.70
N TYR A 1060 34.24 8.56 -13.97
CA TYR A 1060 33.38 9.03 -12.88
C TYR A 1060 34.18 9.57 -11.70
N LEU A 1061 35.30 8.92 -11.34
CA LEU A 1061 36.19 9.41 -10.29
C LEU A 1061 36.82 10.75 -10.69
N LEU A 1062 37.31 10.85 -11.92
CA LEU A 1062 37.84 12.09 -12.48
C LEU A 1062 36.78 13.19 -12.41
N LEU A 1063 35.54 12.92 -12.84
CA LEU A 1063 34.44 13.88 -12.75
C LEU A 1063 34.19 14.35 -11.31
N ARG A 1064 34.17 13.43 -10.33
CA ARG A 1064 33.95 13.76 -8.92
C ARG A 1064 35.08 14.65 -8.38
N VAL A 1065 36.33 14.37 -8.73
CA VAL A 1065 37.49 15.15 -8.26
C VAL A 1065 37.59 16.48 -9.00
N GLU A 1066 37.36 16.53 -10.31
CA GLU A 1066 37.29 17.78 -11.08
C GLU A 1066 36.19 18.68 -10.53
N TRP A 1067 35.02 18.12 -10.22
CA TRP A 1067 33.95 18.87 -9.57
C TRP A 1067 34.39 19.45 -8.24
N MET A 1068 35.00 18.64 -7.35
CA MET A 1068 35.49 19.12 -6.05
C MET A 1068 36.55 20.22 -6.21
N LEU A 1069 37.49 20.06 -7.13
CA LEU A 1069 38.55 21.01 -7.42
C LEU A 1069 38.01 22.36 -7.91
N TYR A 1070 37.07 22.35 -8.85
CA TYR A 1070 36.57 23.57 -9.48
C TYR A 1070 35.39 24.22 -8.74
N ASN A 1071 34.55 23.42 -8.08
CA ASN A 1071 33.37 23.91 -7.34
C ASN A 1071 33.68 24.20 -5.86
N GLY A 1072 34.77 23.64 -5.32
CA GLY A 1072 35.15 23.75 -3.91
C GLY A 1072 34.22 23.00 -2.94
N ARG A 1073 33.35 22.13 -3.46
CA ARG A 1073 32.33 21.38 -2.71
C ARG A 1073 32.16 19.96 -3.29
N PRO A 1074 31.78 18.97 -2.47
CA PRO A 1074 31.51 17.62 -2.94
C PRO A 1074 30.44 17.56 -4.03
N LEU A 1075 30.56 16.57 -4.91
CA LEU A 1075 29.52 16.23 -5.88
C LEU A 1075 28.44 15.40 -5.16
N SER A 1076 27.27 15.99 -4.89
CA SER A 1076 26.17 15.31 -4.18
C SER A 1076 24.80 15.63 -4.78
N ILE A 1077 23.87 14.68 -4.71
CA ILE A 1077 22.43 14.86 -4.99
C ILE A 1077 21.56 14.78 -3.73
N GLY A 1078 22.19 14.66 -2.54
CA GLY A 1078 21.49 14.63 -1.26
C GLY A 1078 20.81 15.95 -0.93
N ARG A 1079 21.43 17.08 -1.32
CA ARG A 1079 20.93 18.44 -1.07
C ARG A 1079 20.31 19.09 -2.30
N GLU A 1080 19.33 19.96 -2.06
CA GLU A 1080 18.68 20.75 -3.10
C GLU A 1080 19.18 22.19 -3.16
N TRP A 1081 18.99 22.80 -4.34
CA TRP A 1081 19.25 24.20 -4.63
C TRP A 1081 20.71 24.62 -4.40
N GLN A 1082 21.63 23.66 -4.55
CA GLN A 1082 23.05 23.92 -4.43
C GLN A 1082 23.48 24.88 -5.54
N LYS A 1083 24.29 25.88 -5.18
CA LYS A 1083 24.86 26.81 -6.14
C LYS A 1083 26.16 26.24 -6.68
N THR A 1084 26.44 26.52 -7.95
CA THR A 1084 27.70 26.13 -8.60
C THR A 1084 28.66 27.32 -8.62
N TYR A 1085 29.95 27.04 -8.44
CA TYR A 1085 31.03 28.02 -8.32
C TYR A 1085 32.09 27.91 -9.43
N LEU A 1086 31.83 27.08 -10.44
CA LEU A 1086 32.72 26.83 -11.58
C LEU A 1086 32.74 28.02 -12.55
N LYS A 1087 33.90 28.30 -13.15
CA LYS A 1087 34.05 29.25 -14.27
C LYS A 1087 33.81 28.56 -15.61
N GLU A 1088 33.63 29.32 -16.67
CA GLU A 1088 33.41 28.78 -18.03
C GLU A 1088 34.52 27.81 -18.49
N SER A 1089 35.78 28.12 -18.19
CA SER A 1089 36.92 27.24 -18.46
C SER A 1089 36.86 25.91 -17.72
N ASP A 1090 36.28 25.90 -16.52
CA ASP A 1090 36.18 24.72 -15.67
C ASP A 1090 35.02 23.84 -16.12
N TRP A 1091 33.90 24.46 -16.51
CA TRP A 1091 32.77 23.77 -17.15
C TRP A 1091 33.17 23.03 -18.42
N LEU A 1092 34.08 23.58 -19.23
CA LEU A 1092 34.60 22.90 -20.43
C LEU A 1092 35.32 21.59 -20.10
N LYS A 1093 36.06 21.55 -18.99
CA LYS A 1093 36.74 20.32 -18.54
C LYS A 1093 35.73 19.28 -18.06
N VAL A 1094 34.80 19.70 -17.19
CA VAL A 1094 33.69 18.85 -16.71
C VAL A 1094 32.87 18.29 -17.88
N TYR A 1095 32.56 19.12 -18.89
CA TYR A 1095 31.85 18.70 -20.09
C TYR A 1095 32.62 17.62 -20.86
N ALA A 1096 33.93 17.80 -21.08
CA ALA A 1096 34.75 16.84 -21.80
C ALA A 1096 34.78 15.47 -21.08
N THR A 1097 34.88 15.46 -19.75
CA THR A 1097 34.83 14.24 -18.94
C THR A 1097 33.46 13.56 -19.03
N CYS A 1098 32.37 14.32 -18.90
CA CYS A 1098 31.00 13.80 -19.08
C CYS A 1098 30.76 13.23 -20.48
N GLU A 1099 31.24 13.88 -21.53
CA GLU A 1099 31.07 13.44 -22.92
C GLU A 1099 31.79 12.10 -23.17
N LYS A 1100 33.03 11.96 -22.67
CA LYS A 1100 33.75 10.68 -22.70
C LYS A 1100 32.98 9.59 -21.95
N TYR A 1101 32.47 9.90 -20.74
CA TYR A 1101 31.71 8.95 -19.94
C TYR A 1101 30.44 8.46 -20.66
N GLU A 1102 29.65 9.37 -21.23
CA GLU A 1102 28.43 9.05 -21.97
C GLU A 1102 28.72 8.23 -23.24
N SER A 1103 29.88 8.40 -23.87
CA SER A 1103 30.26 7.65 -25.08
C SER A 1103 30.51 6.16 -24.84
N ILE A 1104 30.84 5.75 -23.60
CA ILE A 1104 31.21 4.37 -23.26
C ILE A 1104 30.27 3.68 -22.26
N SER A 1105 29.34 4.41 -21.64
CA SER A 1105 28.49 3.89 -20.55
C SER A 1105 27.31 3.03 -21.00
N GLY A 1106 26.90 3.10 -22.26
CA GLY A 1106 25.79 2.31 -22.79
C GLY A 1106 24.49 2.55 -22.02
N ASN A 1107 23.86 1.48 -21.52
CA ASN A 1107 22.62 1.54 -20.73
C ASN A 1107 22.85 1.76 -19.22
N SER A 1108 24.10 1.88 -18.77
CA SER A 1108 24.49 1.93 -17.35
C SER A 1108 24.88 3.35 -16.92
N VAL A 1109 24.11 4.36 -17.34
CA VAL A 1109 24.42 5.77 -17.07
C VAL A 1109 23.98 6.16 -15.66
N ARG A 1110 24.92 6.73 -14.88
CA ARG A 1110 24.61 7.27 -13.54
C ARG A 1110 23.79 8.57 -13.67
N PRO A 1111 22.62 8.69 -13.01
CA PRO A 1111 21.76 9.88 -13.09
C PRO A 1111 22.49 11.20 -12.81
N ILE A 1112 23.37 11.22 -11.82
CA ILE A 1112 24.15 12.40 -11.46
C ILE A 1112 25.07 12.87 -12.60
N VAL A 1113 25.63 11.95 -13.39
CA VAL A 1113 26.52 12.31 -14.51
C VAL A 1113 25.70 12.96 -15.63
N THR A 1114 24.52 12.41 -15.94
CA THR A 1114 23.59 12.99 -16.91
C THR A 1114 23.16 14.40 -16.48
N LEU A 1115 22.86 14.61 -15.19
CA LEU A 1115 22.51 15.92 -14.63
C LEU A 1115 23.65 16.93 -14.83
N ILE A 1116 24.88 16.55 -14.48
CA ILE A 1116 26.05 17.42 -14.62
C ILE A 1116 26.37 17.69 -16.09
N PHE A 1117 26.21 16.69 -16.96
CA PHE A 1117 26.39 16.87 -18.40
C PHE A 1117 25.37 17.85 -19.00
N ALA A 1118 24.11 17.74 -18.58
CA ALA A 1118 23.06 18.67 -18.96
C ALA A 1118 23.32 20.09 -18.42
N LEU A 1119 23.80 20.23 -17.18
CA LEU A 1119 24.22 21.53 -16.63
C LEU A 1119 25.38 22.12 -17.43
N ALA A 1120 26.38 21.33 -17.78
CA ALA A 1120 27.54 21.79 -18.53
C ALA A 1120 27.15 22.34 -19.92
N LYS A 1121 26.22 21.67 -20.63
CA LYS A 1121 25.66 22.17 -21.91
C LYS A 1121 25.04 23.56 -21.79
N ILE A 1122 24.33 23.82 -20.68
CA ILE A 1122 23.73 25.12 -20.40
C ILE A 1122 24.80 26.18 -20.14
N HIS A 1123 25.81 25.86 -19.31
CA HIS A 1123 26.81 26.83 -18.89
C HIS A 1123 27.82 27.20 -19.99
N ILE A 1124 28.09 26.29 -20.92
CA ILE A 1124 29.02 26.53 -22.04
C ILE A 1124 28.29 27.23 -23.21
N ASN A 1125 27.20 26.64 -23.71
CA ASN A 1125 26.58 27.05 -24.97
C ASN A 1125 25.18 27.67 -24.83
N ARG A 1126 24.65 27.78 -23.60
CA ARG A 1126 23.23 28.11 -23.36
C ARG A 1126 22.30 27.11 -24.07
N ASP A 1127 22.73 25.87 -24.22
CA ASP A 1127 21.98 24.83 -24.92
C ASP A 1127 20.94 24.16 -24.01
N TYR A 1128 19.85 24.89 -23.73
CA TYR A 1128 18.75 24.40 -22.91
C TYR A 1128 17.99 23.23 -23.57
N LEU A 1129 17.91 23.20 -24.91
CA LEU A 1129 17.24 22.11 -25.65
C LEU A 1129 18.07 20.82 -25.60
N GLY A 1130 19.38 20.90 -25.81
CA GLY A 1130 20.28 19.78 -25.65
C GLY A 1130 20.31 19.27 -24.22
N ALA A 1131 20.26 20.15 -23.23
CA ALA A 1131 20.12 19.76 -21.82
C ALA A 1131 18.81 19.02 -21.53
N ALA A 1132 17.66 19.51 -22.03
CA ALA A 1132 16.37 18.80 -21.94
C ALA A 1132 16.45 17.41 -22.57
N LYS A 1133 17.00 17.30 -23.79
CA LYS A 1133 17.22 16.03 -24.50
C LYS A 1133 18.12 15.06 -23.73
N THR A 1134 19.18 15.55 -23.10
CA THR A 1134 20.05 14.73 -22.25
C THR A 1134 19.26 14.21 -21.03
N MET A 1135 18.46 15.06 -20.38
CA MET A 1135 17.67 14.69 -19.20
C MET A 1135 16.55 13.69 -19.50
N TYR A 1136 16.02 13.63 -20.72
CA TYR A 1136 15.04 12.60 -21.13
C TYR A 1136 15.56 11.17 -20.97
N LYS A 1137 16.88 10.94 -21.00
CA LYS A 1137 17.45 9.60 -20.77
C LYS A 1137 17.21 9.07 -19.35
N VAL A 1138 16.88 9.96 -18.41
CA VAL A 1138 16.76 9.67 -16.97
C VAL A 1138 15.43 10.20 -16.42
N SER A 1139 14.52 10.68 -17.28
CA SER A 1139 13.27 11.34 -16.87
C SER A 1139 12.21 10.40 -16.31
N ASP A 1140 12.41 9.09 -16.42
CA ASP A 1140 11.47 8.04 -16.01
C ASP A 1140 11.83 7.38 -14.67
N MET A 1141 12.76 7.96 -13.91
CA MET A 1141 13.17 7.47 -12.59
C MET A 1141 11.99 7.48 -11.60
N PRO A 1142 11.38 6.34 -11.28
CA PRO A 1142 10.21 6.30 -10.42
C PRO A 1142 10.71 6.34 -8.97
N ASN A 1143 10.41 7.42 -8.26
CA ASN A 1143 10.49 7.63 -6.79
C ASN A 1143 11.12 8.95 -6.34
N GLN A 1144 11.27 9.98 -7.18
CA GLN A 1144 11.81 11.24 -6.67
C GLN A 1144 10.88 12.44 -6.86
N ARG A 1145 10.78 13.24 -5.79
CA ARG A 1145 10.44 14.68 -5.73
C ARG A 1145 10.95 15.40 -7.00
N MET A 1146 10.41 16.58 -7.31
CA MET A 1146 11.14 17.53 -8.17
C MET A 1146 12.42 18.00 -7.45
N ARG A 1147 13.34 17.07 -7.15
CA ARG A 1147 14.65 17.37 -6.59
C ARG A 1147 15.37 18.16 -7.64
N VAL A 1148 15.81 19.35 -7.26
CA VAL A 1148 16.69 20.19 -8.05
C VAL A 1148 18.00 20.27 -7.30
N PRO A 1149 18.94 19.35 -7.56
CA PRO A 1149 20.19 19.31 -6.81
C PRO A 1149 20.99 20.60 -6.99
N TYR A 1150 21.03 21.12 -8.22
CA TYR A 1150 21.82 22.31 -8.57
C TYR A 1150 20.99 23.36 -9.31
N LEU A 1151 21.25 24.63 -8.97
CA LEU A 1151 20.75 25.80 -9.69
C LEU A 1151 21.69 26.21 -10.83
N ILE A 1152 21.13 26.85 -11.85
CA ILE A 1152 21.91 27.40 -12.97
C ILE A 1152 22.61 28.68 -12.50
N CYS A 1153 23.95 28.69 -12.48
CA CYS A 1153 24.78 29.82 -12.04
C CYS A 1153 25.82 30.15 -13.12
N PHE A 1154 25.60 31.21 -13.89
CA PHE A 1154 26.57 31.65 -14.91
C PHE A 1154 27.75 32.41 -14.31
N GLU A 1155 27.54 32.99 -13.13
CA GLU A 1155 28.61 33.56 -12.31
C GLU A 1155 28.79 32.69 -11.06
N PRO A 1156 30.04 32.43 -10.62
CA PRO A 1156 30.32 31.60 -9.46
C PRO A 1156 29.52 31.99 -8.21
N GLY A 1157 28.67 31.07 -7.73
CA GLY A 1157 27.87 31.26 -6.52
C GLY A 1157 26.65 32.16 -6.67
N ILE A 1158 26.33 32.63 -7.89
CA ILE A 1158 25.21 33.52 -8.17
C ILE A 1158 24.23 32.81 -9.10
N ALA A 1159 23.08 32.42 -8.55
CA ALA A 1159 22.01 31.79 -9.32
C ALA A 1159 21.38 32.80 -10.29
N GLN A 1160 21.22 32.38 -11.54
CA GLN A 1160 20.62 33.20 -12.58
C GLN A 1160 19.14 33.44 -12.28
N LYS A 1161 18.74 34.71 -12.33
CA LYS A 1161 17.33 35.11 -12.23
C LYS A 1161 16.67 35.11 -13.60
N TYR A 1162 15.44 34.62 -13.64
CA TYR A 1162 14.57 34.50 -14.81
C TYR A 1162 13.21 35.13 -14.53
N ASN A 1163 12.51 35.45 -15.63
CA ASN A 1163 11.13 35.91 -15.64
C ASN A 1163 10.32 35.03 -16.60
N GLY A 1164 9.02 34.91 -16.36
CA GLY A 1164 8.19 34.05 -17.20
C GLY A 1164 6.71 34.23 -16.93
N THR A 1165 5.91 33.74 -17.86
CA THR A 1165 4.44 33.83 -17.82
C THR A 1165 3.84 32.46 -17.55
N VAL A 1166 2.88 32.38 -16.63
CA VAL A 1166 2.17 31.12 -16.30
C VAL A 1166 1.36 30.65 -17.50
N ALA A 1167 1.73 29.51 -18.07
CA ALA A 1167 1.08 28.89 -19.22
C ALA A 1167 -0.14 28.05 -18.82
N SER A 1168 0.01 27.25 -17.75
CA SER A 1168 -1.05 26.43 -17.19
C SER A 1168 -0.76 26.13 -15.72
N THR A 1169 -1.81 25.77 -14.99
CA THR A 1169 -1.76 25.39 -13.57
C THR A 1169 -2.63 24.18 -13.34
N HIS A 1170 -2.13 23.24 -12.56
CA HIS A 1170 -2.86 22.06 -12.12
C HIS A 1170 -2.42 21.72 -10.68
N ASN A 1171 -3.38 21.76 -9.75
CA ASN A 1171 -3.16 21.66 -8.31
C ASN A 1171 -2.06 22.64 -7.85
N TYR A 1172 -0.94 22.14 -7.34
CA TYR A 1172 0.19 22.95 -6.85
C TYR A 1172 1.30 23.21 -7.85
N SER A 1173 1.17 22.64 -9.03
CA SER A 1173 2.18 22.75 -10.06
C SER A 1173 1.63 23.49 -11.27
N GLY A 1174 2.53 24.01 -12.08
CA GLY A 1174 2.15 24.59 -13.34
C GLY A 1174 3.34 24.64 -14.26
N PHE A 1175 3.10 25.20 -15.43
CA PHE A 1175 4.14 25.43 -16.41
C PHE A 1175 4.31 26.92 -16.67
N LEU A 1176 5.56 27.35 -16.72
CA LEU A 1176 5.98 28.70 -17.08
C LEU A 1176 6.51 28.72 -18.50
N LYS A 1177 6.04 29.68 -19.29
CA LYS A 1177 6.74 30.13 -20.48
C LYS A 1177 7.78 31.16 -20.04
N VAL A 1178 9.02 30.71 -19.89
CA VAL A 1178 10.14 31.54 -19.43
C VAL A 1178 10.66 32.40 -20.58
N ASP A 1179 10.93 33.67 -20.29
CA ASP A 1179 11.40 34.64 -21.28
C ASP A 1179 12.81 34.24 -21.77
N GLY A 1180 13.00 34.20 -23.09
CA GLY A 1180 14.29 33.88 -23.70
C GLY A 1180 14.63 32.39 -23.76
N LEU A 1181 13.78 31.49 -23.26
CA LEU A 1181 13.98 30.04 -23.36
C LEU A 1181 13.14 29.41 -24.51
N PRO A 1182 13.67 28.37 -25.18
CA PRO A 1182 12.92 27.61 -26.18
C PRO A 1182 11.78 26.79 -25.55
N ARG A 1183 10.81 26.33 -26.36
CA ARG A 1183 9.78 25.40 -25.89
C ARG A 1183 10.34 23.98 -25.87
N PHE A 1184 10.14 23.27 -24.77
CA PHE A 1184 10.80 21.98 -24.50
C PHE A 1184 9.99 20.73 -24.95
N ALA A 1185 8.74 20.88 -25.43
CA ALA A 1185 7.88 19.76 -25.88
C ALA A 1185 6.92 20.13 -27.03
N GLU A 1186 6.50 19.13 -27.83
CA GLU A 1186 5.49 19.25 -28.90
C GLU A 1186 4.07 19.54 -28.36
N GLN A 1187 3.74 19.09 -27.14
CA GLN A 1187 2.45 19.31 -26.48
C GLN A 1187 2.34 20.63 -25.66
N ASN A 1188 3.18 21.64 -25.92
CA ASN A 1188 3.13 22.96 -25.26
C ASN A 1188 3.30 22.96 -23.72
N GLN A 1189 4.22 22.17 -23.15
CA GLN A 1189 4.53 22.22 -21.71
C GLN A 1189 5.88 22.93 -21.49
N GLY A 1190 5.86 24.06 -20.77
CA GLY A 1190 7.03 24.93 -20.51
C GLY A 1190 7.92 24.43 -19.36
N VAL A 1191 8.53 25.34 -18.58
CA VAL A 1191 9.29 25.00 -17.36
C VAL A 1191 8.32 24.71 -16.23
N LYS A 1192 8.46 23.56 -15.56
CA LYS A 1192 7.57 23.20 -14.45
C LYS A 1192 7.87 24.08 -13.24
N PHE A 1193 6.85 24.44 -12.47
CA PHE A 1193 7.04 25.08 -11.17
C PHE A 1193 6.11 24.45 -10.16
N TYR A 1194 6.49 24.55 -8.89
CA TYR A 1194 5.63 24.23 -7.76
C TYR A 1194 5.38 25.52 -6.96
N MET A 1195 4.15 25.75 -6.52
CA MET A 1195 3.72 26.98 -5.85
C MET A 1195 4.66 27.39 -4.71
N LYS A 1196 4.97 26.44 -3.82
CA LYS A 1196 5.81 26.65 -2.64
C LYS A 1196 7.28 26.85 -2.99
N ASN A 1197 7.77 26.21 -4.06
CA ASN A 1197 9.13 26.44 -4.56
C ASN A 1197 9.36 27.90 -4.95
N LEU A 1198 8.30 28.61 -5.33
CA LEU A 1198 8.33 30.04 -5.66
C LEU A 1198 8.01 30.96 -4.46
N GLY A 1199 7.83 30.40 -3.26
CA GLY A 1199 7.42 31.13 -2.06
C GLY A 1199 5.99 31.68 -2.14
N LEU A 1200 5.15 31.13 -3.03
CA LEU A 1200 3.77 31.58 -3.22
C LEU A 1200 2.83 30.86 -2.25
N ARG A 1201 1.86 31.60 -1.68
CA ARG A 1201 0.80 31.05 -0.83
C ARG A 1201 -0.45 30.62 -1.60
N ARG A 1202 -0.62 31.13 -2.82
CA ARG A 1202 -1.75 30.83 -3.71
C ARG A 1202 -1.22 30.58 -5.10
N MET A 1203 -1.89 29.70 -5.84
CA MET A 1203 -1.52 29.41 -7.21
C MET A 1203 -1.65 30.66 -8.08
N PRO A 1204 -0.64 30.98 -8.89
CA PRO A 1204 -0.72 32.11 -9.79
C PRO A 1204 -1.71 31.83 -10.91
N GLN A 1205 -2.41 32.86 -11.39
CA GLN A 1205 -3.39 32.68 -12.46
C GLN A 1205 -2.71 32.43 -13.81
N LYS A 1206 -3.40 31.74 -14.72
CA LYS A 1206 -2.98 31.64 -16.12
C LYS A 1206 -2.71 33.05 -16.69
N ASN A 1207 -1.61 33.20 -17.41
CA ASN A 1207 -1.06 34.45 -17.94
C ASN A 1207 -0.48 35.43 -16.90
N GLN A 1208 -0.40 35.08 -15.62
CA GLN A 1208 0.31 35.90 -14.64
C GLN A 1208 1.82 35.88 -14.90
N ILE A 1209 2.46 37.05 -14.79
CA ILE A 1209 3.92 37.18 -14.93
C ILE A 1209 4.58 36.96 -13.57
N LEU A 1210 5.49 35.99 -13.49
CA LEU A 1210 6.34 35.75 -12.34
C LEU A 1210 7.75 36.29 -12.62
N LYS A 1211 8.34 36.95 -11.63
CA LYS A 1211 9.65 37.62 -11.77
C LYS A 1211 10.64 37.14 -10.71
N ASN A 1212 11.92 37.19 -11.10
CA ASN A 1212 13.08 36.92 -10.24
C ASN A 1212 13.08 35.53 -9.61
N PHE A 1213 12.67 34.51 -10.37
CA PHE A 1213 12.84 33.11 -9.97
C PHE A 1213 14.13 32.53 -10.56
N GLU A 1214 14.63 31.46 -9.96
CA GLU A 1214 15.82 30.71 -10.33
C GLU A 1214 15.38 29.41 -11.02
N LEU A 1215 16.24 28.89 -11.89
CA LEU A 1215 16.00 27.61 -12.56
C LEU A 1215 17.07 26.60 -12.16
N GLY A 1216 16.67 25.34 -12.08
CA GLY A 1216 17.58 24.21 -12.00
C GLY A 1216 17.01 22.98 -12.69
N LEU A 1217 17.85 21.95 -12.80
CA LEU A 1217 17.47 20.71 -13.47
C LEU A 1217 16.85 19.72 -12.49
N SER A 1218 15.79 19.05 -12.94
CA SER A 1218 15.04 18.05 -12.17
C SER A 1218 15.00 16.72 -12.91
N PHE A 1219 15.20 15.62 -12.19
CA PHE A 1219 15.03 14.27 -12.74
C PHE A 1219 13.58 13.96 -13.16
N ALA A 1220 12.57 14.67 -12.62
CA ALA A 1220 11.15 14.39 -12.90
C ALA A 1220 10.52 15.29 -13.96
N SER A 1221 11.15 16.40 -14.34
CA SER A 1221 10.51 17.40 -15.22
C SER A 1221 11.47 18.23 -16.09
N GLN A 1222 12.72 17.77 -16.21
CA GLN A 1222 13.84 18.44 -16.89
C GLN A 1222 14.22 19.77 -16.23
N PHE A 1223 13.34 20.78 -16.26
CA PHE A 1223 13.56 22.11 -15.67
C PHE A 1223 12.49 22.44 -14.63
N SER A 1224 12.93 22.99 -13.50
CA SER A 1224 12.04 23.47 -12.44
C SER A 1224 12.40 24.88 -11.97
N ALA A 1225 11.37 25.67 -11.66
CA ALA A 1225 11.49 27.04 -11.17
C ALA A 1225 11.36 27.16 -9.64
N HIS A 1226 12.24 27.98 -9.04
CA HIS A 1226 12.39 28.16 -7.59
C HIS A 1226 12.61 29.63 -7.22
N LYS A 1227 12.37 30.01 -5.97
CA LYS A 1227 12.66 31.35 -5.46
C LYS A 1227 13.15 31.27 -4.02
N THR A 1228 14.42 31.58 -3.83
CA THR A 1228 15.02 31.79 -2.52
C THR A 1228 14.42 33.04 -1.85
N VAL A 1229 13.84 32.89 -0.66
CA VAL A 1229 13.29 34.00 0.14
C VAL A 1229 14.39 34.57 1.02
N GLU A 1230 14.77 35.83 0.82
CA GLU A 1230 15.69 36.53 1.72
C GLU A 1230 15.00 36.80 3.07
N GLY A 1231 15.50 36.19 4.15
CA GLY A 1231 15.08 36.50 5.54
C GLY A 1231 13.98 35.62 6.15
N GLY A 1232 13.57 34.53 5.49
CA GLY A 1232 12.81 33.46 6.14
C GLY A 1232 13.75 32.37 6.64
N GLU A 1233 13.50 31.81 7.83
CA GLU A 1233 14.22 30.63 8.33
C GLU A 1233 14.33 29.57 7.22
N LYS A 1234 15.48 28.90 7.14
CA LYS A 1234 15.71 27.75 6.27
C LYS A 1234 14.50 26.82 6.33
N HIS A 1235 13.73 26.76 5.25
CA HIS A 1235 12.82 25.67 4.99
C HIS A 1235 13.66 24.51 4.43
N GLU A 1236 14.38 23.84 5.33
CA GLU A 1236 14.95 22.51 5.10
C GLU A 1236 14.00 21.46 5.67
#